data_AF-A0A8F9TWW1-F1
#
_entry.id   AF-A0A8F9TWW1-F1
#
_cell.length_a   1.000
_cell.length_b   1.000
_cell.length_c   1.000
_cell.angle_alpha   90.00
_cell.angle_beta   90.00
_cell.angle_gamma   90.00
#
_symmetry.space_group_name_H-M   'P 1'
#
loop_
_entity.id
_entity.type
_entity.pdbx_description
1 polymer ?
#
loop_
_entity_poly.entity_id
_entity_poly.type
_entity_poly.pdbx_seq_one_letter_code
_entity_poly.pdbx_strand_id
1 'polypeptide(L)'
;MRLIPLNSAEAVFEPFFDENLSEINEWKVDAPGALGLSLKPGWAFVTYQWEQAAADGLVLRMRRDYAAFDCADYDRLVVTINAPEESVVTIAAETDAGPRRMTGEPVGATRREEELPLEGATRIDSLTVEVRNPHPGAGSGWLLWFGLQSSTRLPAHLAQWTGYDERWEKYLQPAEFEPTFTPSYGLLIDAEELAAVRAGFAQSPVTRELREGAETARAVRPESLIGENMPYWSTNMLRRARDSHKLLSLHGPIAAQAGLLWRDKALCRLAARFALSIAHCGHWEDVFFAHTPGCTWEQRGFIAAVATWDCALILDLCGEWFTPLGRELVLRRIATEAHGRMCHASWWWEYMYHGNQLAWISPARLYGLLELERHMPARLGPYPPPERSRVAAHTEAAWADLQDNLAKALLPDGGYLEGVSYFTYTARQAFLCATLYGRARGVNPRDLIPAALLRTDRLAEMLLSTDREQDMLLTGDAMFPISEGLAFLAWLMPQSHWVTIYRRSLQRAGSAPLLLPLRLEAEIPAEGPPLRAFCEMPDTGMMCSVRRHAGELVKLFIMGNKSGGDHQHEDKGSFVLEFAGESFAMDFGVLDYANPVTDLLKHAQRHTMLAPWSDDERPRPANPIYADIKPQGTGDAERFHASAELAAGWEGWFKRWRRTWDSPQPTRFVITDEWEVERGEGVIFYWTTPLPIRREGDCVIIEGERARAVVRVPAGVDAVIELLPLQDPRRTSVETVYHGASNRRQSTIAVEPGHGSLFGWRHAATQPRLSLRQRGRAGTLRVEVELALK
;
A
#
# COMPACT_ATOMS: atom_id res chain seq x y z
N MET A 1 -35.00 -0.47 -12.56
CA MET A 1 -33.61 -0.24 -12.10
C MET A 1 -33.48 1.22 -11.66
N ARG A 2 -32.85 1.52 -10.52
CA ARG A 2 -32.59 2.92 -10.12
C ARG A 2 -31.35 3.43 -10.83
N LEU A 3 -31.49 4.52 -11.57
CA LEU A 3 -30.36 5.24 -12.17
C LEU A 3 -29.98 6.41 -11.27
N ILE A 4 -28.69 6.52 -10.91
CA ILE A 4 -28.16 7.58 -10.04
C ILE A 4 -27.31 8.52 -10.90
N PRO A 5 -27.78 9.75 -11.19
CA PRO A 5 -26.99 10.74 -11.90
C PRO A 5 -25.71 11.08 -11.12
N LEU A 6 -24.57 11.02 -11.80
CA LEU A 6 -23.28 11.42 -11.25
C LEU A 6 -22.99 12.88 -11.57
N ASN A 7 -23.23 13.27 -12.83
CA ASN A 7 -23.03 14.60 -13.33
C ASN A 7 -23.95 14.88 -14.54
N SER A 8 -23.69 15.95 -15.29
CA SER A 8 -24.51 16.35 -16.44
C SER A 8 -24.48 15.37 -17.63
N ALA A 9 -23.61 14.36 -17.63
CA ALA A 9 -23.39 13.45 -18.75
C ALA A 9 -23.36 11.96 -18.36
N GLU A 10 -23.29 11.63 -17.07
CA GLU A 10 -23.01 10.28 -16.61
C GLU A 10 -23.91 9.88 -15.44
N ALA A 11 -24.22 8.58 -15.39
CA ALA A 11 -24.98 7.98 -14.30
C ALA A 11 -24.46 6.57 -13.97
N VAL A 12 -24.66 6.14 -12.73
CA VAL A 12 -24.37 4.77 -12.26
C VAL A 12 -25.69 4.06 -11.95
N PHE A 13 -25.77 2.77 -12.27
CA PHE A 13 -26.91 1.94 -11.87
C PHE A 13 -26.47 0.75 -11.02
N GLU A 14 -25.25 0.23 -11.21
CA GLU A 14 -24.71 -0.82 -10.35
C GLU A 14 -23.42 -0.32 -9.67
N PRO A 15 -23.51 0.24 -8.46
CA PRO A 15 -22.36 0.75 -7.71
C PRO A 15 -21.77 -0.34 -6.78
N PHE A 16 -20.90 -1.21 -7.30
CA PHE A 16 -20.26 -2.28 -6.50
C PHE A 16 -19.36 -1.78 -5.35
N PHE A 17 -19.18 -0.46 -5.24
CA PHE A 17 -18.47 0.21 -4.15
C PHE A 17 -19.34 0.51 -2.92
N ASP A 18 -20.68 0.40 -3.00
CA ASP A 18 -21.56 0.62 -1.84
C ASP A 18 -22.52 -0.56 -1.68
N GLU A 19 -22.30 -1.39 -0.66
CA GLU A 19 -23.09 -2.59 -0.38
C GLU A 19 -24.59 -2.30 -0.15
N ASN A 20 -24.94 -1.09 0.28
CA ASN A 20 -26.33 -0.71 0.52
C ASN A 20 -27.05 -0.27 -0.77
N LEU A 21 -26.30 0.12 -1.79
CA LEU A 21 -26.83 0.54 -3.09
C LEU A 21 -26.66 -0.52 -4.18
N SER A 22 -25.65 -1.38 -4.06
CA SER A 22 -25.41 -2.46 -5.01
C SER A 22 -26.55 -3.47 -4.95
N GLU A 23 -27.01 -3.87 -6.13
CA GLU A 23 -28.02 -4.90 -6.30
C GLU A 23 -27.37 -6.20 -6.80
N ILE A 24 -26.13 -6.49 -6.38
CA ILE A 24 -25.36 -7.69 -6.77
C ILE A 24 -26.16 -8.99 -6.58
N ASN A 25 -27.03 -9.07 -5.57
CA ASN A 25 -27.88 -10.23 -5.31
C ASN A 25 -28.97 -10.47 -6.37
N GLU A 26 -29.30 -9.45 -7.17
CA GLU A 26 -30.24 -9.54 -8.30
C GLU A 26 -29.56 -10.04 -9.59
N TRP A 27 -28.23 -10.21 -9.57
CA TRP A 27 -27.49 -10.78 -10.69
C TRP A 27 -27.40 -12.30 -10.56
N LYS A 28 -27.68 -13.00 -11.65
CA LYS A 28 -27.32 -14.40 -11.79
C LYS A 28 -25.83 -14.48 -12.13
N VAL A 29 -25.04 -15.06 -11.24
CA VAL A 29 -23.59 -15.20 -11.41
C VAL A 29 -23.19 -16.68 -11.49
N ASP A 30 -22.45 -17.04 -12.52
CA ASP A 30 -21.87 -18.37 -12.69
C ASP A 30 -20.61 -18.33 -13.59
N ALA A 31 -19.89 -19.45 -13.70
CA ALA A 31 -18.84 -19.66 -14.70
C ALA A 31 -18.76 -21.17 -15.01
N PRO A 32 -19.62 -21.71 -15.89
CA PRO A 32 -19.66 -23.15 -16.15
C PRO A 32 -18.30 -23.68 -16.62
N GLY A 33 -17.81 -24.72 -15.94
CA GLY A 33 -16.52 -25.34 -16.24
C GLY A 33 -15.33 -24.70 -15.52
N ALA A 34 -15.49 -23.54 -14.89
CA ALA A 34 -14.49 -22.98 -13.97
C ALA A 34 -14.65 -23.61 -12.58
N LEU A 35 -13.56 -23.65 -11.81
CA LEU A 35 -13.55 -24.12 -10.42
C LEU A 35 -13.28 -22.97 -9.45
N GLY A 36 -13.94 -23.02 -8.30
CA GLY A 36 -13.70 -22.10 -7.19
C GLY A 36 -14.18 -20.66 -7.40
N LEU A 37 -15.14 -20.41 -8.30
CA LEU A 37 -15.72 -19.07 -8.46
C LEU A 37 -16.34 -18.59 -7.14
N SER A 38 -15.87 -17.45 -6.64
CA SER A 38 -16.45 -16.77 -5.48
C SER A 38 -16.51 -15.27 -5.68
N LEU A 39 -17.52 -14.63 -5.07
CA LEU A 39 -17.68 -13.18 -5.05
C LEU A 39 -17.70 -12.70 -3.60
N LYS A 40 -16.89 -11.69 -3.30
CA LYS A 40 -16.79 -11.10 -1.96
C LYS A 40 -16.92 -9.57 -2.07
N PRO A 41 -18.01 -8.99 -1.55
CA PRO A 41 -18.10 -7.55 -1.35
C PRO A 41 -16.94 -7.06 -0.48
N GLY A 42 -16.39 -5.91 -0.86
CA GLY A 42 -15.32 -5.24 -0.14
C GLY A 42 -15.60 -3.76 -0.04
N TRP A 43 -14.70 -3.03 0.61
CA TRP A 43 -14.89 -1.61 0.87
C TRP A 43 -15.16 -0.78 -0.39
N ALA A 44 -14.51 -1.04 -1.53
CA ALA A 44 -14.61 -0.19 -2.72
C ALA A 44 -14.98 -0.95 -4.02
N PHE A 45 -15.19 -2.25 -3.95
CA PHE A 45 -15.50 -3.11 -5.10
C PHE A 45 -15.92 -4.51 -4.64
N VAL A 46 -16.54 -5.27 -5.54
CA VAL A 46 -16.75 -6.72 -5.36
C VAL A 46 -15.57 -7.47 -5.98
N THR A 47 -14.88 -8.26 -5.17
CA THR A 47 -13.79 -9.14 -5.62
C THR A 47 -14.38 -10.42 -6.16
N TYR A 48 -13.98 -10.85 -7.36
CA TYR A 48 -14.26 -12.19 -7.87
C TYR A 48 -12.96 -12.98 -7.97
N GLN A 49 -12.98 -14.23 -7.54
CA GLN A 49 -11.81 -15.13 -7.54
C GLN A 49 -12.18 -16.47 -8.16
N TRP A 50 -11.18 -17.16 -8.73
CA TRP A 50 -11.30 -18.51 -9.28
C TRP A 50 -10.02 -19.30 -9.02
N GLU A 51 -10.13 -20.63 -8.94
CA GLU A 51 -8.97 -21.53 -8.82
C GLU A 51 -8.52 -22.08 -10.18
N GLN A 52 -9.48 -22.27 -11.09
CA GLN A 52 -9.21 -22.75 -12.44
C GLN A 52 -10.22 -22.15 -13.42
N ALA A 53 -9.72 -21.58 -14.51
CA ALA A 53 -10.57 -21.09 -15.60
C ALA A 53 -11.22 -22.27 -16.36
N ALA A 54 -12.39 -22.03 -16.94
CA ALA A 54 -12.99 -23.01 -17.85
C ALA A 54 -12.11 -23.27 -19.08
N ALA A 55 -12.36 -24.35 -19.82
CA ALA A 55 -11.57 -24.72 -21.00
C ALA A 55 -11.55 -23.65 -22.10
N ASP A 56 -12.58 -22.81 -22.18
CA ASP A 56 -12.71 -21.66 -23.08
C ASP A 56 -12.29 -20.33 -22.42
N GLY A 57 -11.64 -20.40 -21.26
CA GLY A 57 -11.16 -19.28 -20.47
C GLY A 57 -12.22 -18.58 -19.62
N LEU A 58 -13.49 -19.00 -19.61
CA LEU A 58 -14.51 -18.33 -18.79
C LEU A 58 -14.14 -18.38 -17.29
N VAL A 59 -14.14 -17.22 -16.64
CA VAL A 59 -13.92 -17.10 -15.19
C VAL A 59 -15.07 -16.41 -14.46
N LEU A 60 -15.87 -15.60 -15.17
CA LEU A 60 -17.04 -14.92 -14.60
C LEU A 60 -18.08 -14.69 -15.70
N ARG A 61 -19.34 -14.97 -15.40
CA ARG A 61 -20.50 -14.51 -16.16
C ARG A 61 -21.56 -13.97 -15.21
N MET A 62 -21.98 -12.74 -15.46
CA MET A 62 -23.04 -12.06 -14.73
C MET A 62 -24.18 -11.77 -15.70
N ARG A 63 -25.41 -12.15 -15.34
CA ARG A 63 -26.61 -11.85 -16.13
C ARG A 63 -27.70 -11.23 -15.26
N ARG A 64 -28.37 -10.22 -15.80
CA ARG A 64 -29.55 -9.62 -15.19
C ARG A 64 -30.59 -9.28 -16.25
N ASP A 65 -31.84 -9.65 -15.99
CA ASP A 65 -33.00 -9.25 -16.79
C ASP A 65 -33.71 -8.08 -16.08
N TYR A 66 -34.16 -7.08 -16.83
CA TYR A 66 -34.78 -5.86 -16.30
C TYR A 66 -36.24 -5.77 -16.72
N ALA A 67 -37.14 -5.47 -15.77
CA ALA A 67 -38.52 -5.17 -16.09
C ALA A 67 -38.68 -3.81 -16.81
N ALA A 68 -37.88 -2.83 -16.39
CA ALA A 68 -37.72 -1.53 -17.03
C ALA A 68 -36.38 -0.91 -16.60
N PHE A 69 -35.51 -0.65 -17.58
CA PHE A 69 -34.28 0.11 -17.39
C PHE A 69 -34.14 1.14 -18.51
N ASP A 70 -34.52 2.38 -18.21
CA ASP A 70 -34.45 3.53 -19.12
C ASP A 70 -33.00 3.99 -19.31
N CYS A 71 -32.60 4.16 -20.58
CA CYS A 71 -31.31 4.70 -20.98
C CYS A 71 -31.44 5.85 -22.01
N ALA A 72 -32.62 6.42 -22.21
CA ALA A 72 -32.91 7.37 -23.30
C ALA A 72 -32.01 8.61 -23.34
N ASP A 73 -31.48 9.04 -22.20
CA ASP A 73 -30.59 10.19 -22.08
C ASP A 73 -29.11 9.89 -22.37
N TYR A 74 -28.76 8.63 -22.64
CA TYR A 74 -27.39 8.14 -22.74
C TYR A 74 -27.19 7.31 -24.01
N ASP A 75 -26.00 7.38 -24.59
CA ASP A 75 -25.67 6.68 -25.85
C ASP A 75 -24.68 5.52 -25.65
N ARG A 76 -24.18 5.33 -24.42
CA ARG A 76 -23.23 4.28 -24.05
C ARG A 76 -23.58 3.65 -22.71
N LEU A 77 -23.45 2.32 -22.67
CA LEU A 77 -23.32 1.54 -21.44
C LEU A 77 -21.82 1.38 -21.13
N VAL A 78 -21.43 1.57 -19.86
CA VAL A 78 -20.05 1.47 -19.40
C VAL A 78 -19.93 0.39 -18.32
N VAL A 79 -18.98 -0.52 -18.50
CA VAL A 79 -18.63 -1.59 -17.56
C VAL A 79 -17.21 -1.38 -17.07
N THR A 80 -17.04 -1.26 -15.75
CA THR A 80 -15.74 -0.96 -15.16
C THR A 80 -15.21 -2.12 -14.33
N ILE A 81 -14.09 -2.67 -14.77
CA ILE A 81 -13.49 -3.89 -14.19
C ILE A 81 -11.97 -3.74 -14.14
N ASN A 82 -11.36 -4.30 -13.10
CA ASN A 82 -9.95 -4.62 -13.04
C ASN A 82 -9.79 -6.14 -13.10
N ALA A 83 -8.96 -6.64 -14.02
CA ALA A 83 -8.70 -8.06 -14.21
C ALA A 83 -7.21 -8.27 -14.54
N PRO A 84 -6.72 -9.53 -14.56
CA PRO A 84 -5.41 -9.84 -15.10
C PRO A 84 -5.29 -9.35 -16.54
N GLU A 85 -4.08 -9.02 -16.96
CA GLU A 85 -3.75 -8.21 -18.13
C GLU A 85 -4.27 -8.81 -19.43
N GLU A 86 -4.25 -10.14 -19.54
CA GLU A 86 -4.71 -10.90 -20.71
C GLU A 86 -6.21 -11.21 -20.67
N SER A 87 -6.92 -10.80 -19.62
CA SER A 87 -8.36 -11.04 -19.53
C SER A 87 -9.11 -10.18 -20.55
N VAL A 88 -10.17 -10.73 -21.11
CA VAL A 88 -11.06 -10.04 -22.06
C VAL A 88 -12.47 -9.97 -21.49
N VAL A 89 -13.12 -8.83 -21.67
CA VAL A 89 -14.50 -8.58 -21.22
C VAL A 89 -15.44 -8.57 -22.42
N THR A 90 -16.55 -9.31 -22.34
CA THR A 90 -17.64 -9.28 -23.31
C THR A 90 -18.88 -8.68 -22.64
N ILE A 91 -19.50 -7.70 -23.30
CA ILE A 91 -20.75 -7.09 -22.87
C ILE A 91 -21.81 -7.38 -23.92
N ALA A 92 -22.96 -7.91 -23.50
CA ALA A 92 -24.12 -8.11 -24.36
C ALA A 92 -25.37 -7.55 -23.68
N ALA A 93 -26.14 -6.74 -24.40
CA ALA A 93 -27.38 -6.16 -23.91
C ALA A 93 -28.52 -6.42 -24.91
N GLU A 94 -29.67 -6.85 -24.41
CA GLU A 94 -30.91 -6.83 -25.19
C GLU A 94 -31.59 -5.48 -24.98
N THR A 95 -31.99 -4.81 -26.05
CA THR A 95 -32.57 -3.46 -26.00
C THR A 95 -33.83 -3.35 -26.85
N ASP A 96 -34.59 -2.27 -26.65
CA ASP A 96 -35.75 -1.93 -27.49
C ASP A 96 -35.39 -1.66 -28.96
N ALA A 97 -34.13 -1.31 -29.25
CA ALA A 97 -33.58 -1.14 -30.59
C ALA A 97 -32.82 -2.38 -31.10
N GLY A 98 -33.00 -3.55 -30.44
CA GLY A 98 -32.39 -4.83 -30.78
C GLY A 98 -31.14 -5.17 -29.96
N PRO A 99 -30.55 -6.36 -30.15
CA PRO A 99 -29.38 -6.79 -29.39
C PRO A 99 -28.16 -5.91 -29.69
N ARG A 100 -27.33 -5.70 -28.67
CA ARG A 100 -26.04 -5.02 -28.73
C ARG A 100 -24.98 -5.92 -28.10
N ARG A 101 -23.81 -6.00 -28.71
CA ARG A 101 -22.70 -6.80 -28.17
C ARG A 101 -21.37 -6.19 -28.54
N MET A 102 -20.44 -6.24 -27.60
CA MET A 102 -19.04 -5.94 -27.83
C MET A 102 -18.16 -6.96 -27.11
N THR A 103 -16.94 -7.12 -27.60
CA THR A 103 -15.87 -7.85 -26.91
C THR A 103 -14.67 -6.93 -26.92
N GLY A 104 -14.15 -6.65 -25.74
CA GLY A 104 -13.01 -5.76 -25.56
C GLY A 104 -11.70 -6.38 -26.02
N GLU A 105 -10.66 -5.56 -25.99
CA GLU A 105 -9.28 -6.03 -26.07
C GLU A 105 -8.82 -6.51 -24.68
N PRO A 106 -7.67 -7.19 -24.55
CA PRO A 106 -7.08 -7.49 -23.25
C PRO A 106 -7.06 -6.27 -22.32
N VAL A 107 -7.43 -6.48 -21.05
CA VAL A 107 -7.61 -5.42 -20.05
C VAL A 107 -6.33 -4.59 -19.87
N GLY A 108 -5.17 -5.24 -19.94
CA GLY A 108 -3.87 -4.60 -19.79
C GLY A 108 -3.51 -4.28 -18.35
N ALA A 109 -2.51 -3.42 -18.19
CA ALA A 109 -1.85 -3.13 -16.91
C ALA A 109 -2.60 -2.17 -15.99
N THR A 110 -3.68 -1.56 -16.47
CA THR A 110 -4.45 -0.54 -15.74
C THR A 110 -5.92 -0.95 -15.72
N ARG A 111 -6.73 -0.24 -14.91
CA ARG A 111 -8.17 -0.36 -15.00
C ARG A 111 -8.66 -0.13 -16.43
N ARG A 112 -9.76 -0.79 -16.78
CA ARG A 112 -10.47 -0.58 -18.04
C ARG A 112 -11.93 -0.22 -17.83
N GLU A 113 -12.40 0.73 -18.63
CA GLU A 113 -13.81 1.05 -18.82
C GLU A 113 -14.17 0.55 -20.23
N GLU A 114 -14.97 -0.51 -20.30
CA GLU A 114 -15.47 -1.04 -21.56
C GLU A 114 -16.79 -0.38 -21.90
N GLU A 115 -16.91 0.07 -23.15
CA GLU A 115 -18.05 0.84 -23.63
C GLU A 115 -18.85 0.04 -24.66
N LEU A 116 -20.16 -0.08 -24.46
CA LEU A 116 -21.10 -0.63 -25.41
C LEU A 116 -21.99 0.49 -25.97
N PRO A 117 -21.86 0.86 -27.26
CA PRO A 117 -22.78 1.79 -27.90
C PRO A 117 -24.22 1.27 -27.88
N LEU A 118 -25.16 2.13 -27.50
CA LEU A 118 -26.59 1.79 -27.43
C LEU A 118 -27.34 2.06 -28.76
N GLU A 119 -26.73 2.82 -29.67
CA GLU A 119 -27.23 3.08 -31.04
C GLU A 119 -28.70 3.50 -31.08
N GLY A 120 -29.07 4.45 -30.22
CA GLY A 120 -30.43 5.00 -30.16
C GLY A 120 -31.44 4.17 -29.36
N ALA A 121 -31.02 3.09 -28.70
CA ALA A 121 -31.85 2.39 -27.73
C ALA A 121 -32.27 3.34 -26.59
N THR A 122 -33.53 3.23 -26.17
CA THR A 122 -34.07 3.98 -25.03
C THR A 122 -34.31 3.10 -23.81
N ARG A 123 -34.24 1.78 -23.98
CA ARG A 123 -34.43 0.81 -22.90
C ARG A 123 -33.51 -0.40 -23.04
N ILE A 124 -32.95 -0.84 -21.92
CA ILE A 124 -32.22 -2.11 -21.80
C ILE A 124 -33.14 -3.13 -21.11
N ASP A 125 -33.37 -4.26 -21.77
CA ASP A 125 -34.22 -5.35 -21.30
C ASP A 125 -33.41 -6.43 -20.56
N SER A 126 -32.16 -6.67 -20.95
CA SER A 126 -31.24 -7.53 -20.18
C SER A 126 -29.77 -7.17 -20.45
N LEU A 127 -28.88 -7.55 -19.53
CA LEU A 127 -27.44 -7.35 -19.62
C LEU A 127 -26.70 -8.62 -19.20
N THR A 128 -25.71 -9.01 -20.00
CA THR A 128 -24.74 -10.06 -19.71
C THR A 128 -23.32 -9.51 -19.80
N VAL A 129 -22.52 -9.74 -18.77
CA VAL A 129 -21.09 -9.41 -18.72
C VAL A 129 -20.30 -10.70 -18.50
N GLU A 130 -19.39 -11.04 -19.41
CA GLU A 130 -18.48 -12.19 -19.28
C GLU A 130 -17.04 -11.71 -19.17
N VAL A 131 -16.25 -12.36 -18.31
CA VAL A 131 -14.79 -12.19 -18.24
C VAL A 131 -14.14 -13.53 -18.57
N ARG A 132 -13.19 -13.49 -19.50
CA ARG A 132 -12.40 -14.65 -19.93
C ARG A 132 -10.93 -14.41 -19.66
N ASN A 133 -10.27 -15.36 -19.03
CA ASN A 133 -8.83 -15.36 -18.82
C ASN A 133 -8.18 -16.54 -19.58
N PRO A 134 -7.13 -16.31 -20.38
CA PRO A 134 -6.51 -17.38 -21.16
C PRO A 134 -5.61 -18.31 -20.34
N HIS A 135 -5.30 -17.96 -19.09
CA HIS A 135 -4.47 -18.78 -18.22
C HIS A 135 -5.34 -19.73 -17.38
N PRO A 136 -4.96 -21.02 -17.29
CA PRO A 136 -5.77 -22.01 -16.58
C PRO A 136 -5.68 -21.88 -15.06
N GLY A 137 -4.72 -21.12 -14.52
CA GLY A 137 -4.46 -21.05 -13.08
C GLY A 137 -5.42 -20.14 -12.31
N ALA A 138 -5.24 -20.14 -10.99
CA ALA A 138 -5.98 -19.29 -10.07
C ALA A 138 -5.75 -17.80 -10.34
N GLY A 139 -6.77 -17.00 -10.08
CA GLY A 139 -6.72 -15.56 -10.26
C GLY A 139 -7.87 -14.83 -9.57
N SER A 140 -7.82 -13.51 -9.67
CA SER A 140 -8.81 -12.62 -9.08
C SER A 140 -9.02 -11.39 -9.98
N GLY A 141 -10.12 -10.68 -9.76
CA GLY A 141 -10.37 -9.35 -10.30
C GLY A 141 -11.40 -8.59 -9.47
N TRP A 142 -11.67 -7.34 -9.83
CA TRP A 142 -12.57 -6.46 -9.11
C TRP A 142 -13.63 -5.86 -10.04
N LEU A 143 -14.88 -5.91 -9.59
CA LEU A 143 -16.02 -5.22 -10.19
C LEU A 143 -16.20 -3.88 -9.47
N LEU A 144 -16.13 -2.76 -10.21
CA LEU A 144 -16.16 -1.42 -9.59
C LEU A 144 -17.54 -0.78 -9.73
N TRP A 145 -18.02 -0.60 -10.96
CA TRP A 145 -19.36 -0.04 -11.22
C TRP A 145 -19.79 -0.25 -12.67
N PHE A 146 -21.10 -0.32 -12.90
CA PHE A 146 -21.71 -0.22 -14.23
C PHE A 146 -22.59 1.03 -14.32
N GLY A 147 -22.49 1.72 -15.46
CA GLY A 147 -23.12 3.03 -15.64
C GLY A 147 -23.49 3.34 -17.08
N LEU A 148 -24.05 4.53 -17.27
CA LEU A 148 -24.43 5.07 -18.56
C LEU A 148 -23.70 6.40 -18.80
N GLN A 149 -23.38 6.69 -20.06
CA GLN A 149 -22.68 7.91 -20.46
C GLN A 149 -23.28 8.52 -21.72
N SER A 150 -23.28 9.85 -21.78
CA SER A 150 -23.64 10.65 -22.95
C SER A 150 -22.38 11.23 -23.59
N SER A 151 -22.02 10.72 -24.78
CA SER A 151 -20.83 11.15 -25.51
C SER A 151 -20.87 12.61 -25.97
N THR A 152 -22.07 13.20 -26.08
CA THR A 152 -22.27 14.59 -26.49
C THR A 152 -22.17 15.58 -25.33
N ARG A 153 -22.66 15.21 -24.13
CA ARG A 153 -22.64 16.07 -22.94
C ARG A 153 -21.32 16.03 -22.20
N LEU A 154 -20.61 14.89 -22.23
CA LEU A 154 -19.38 14.70 -21.46
C LEU A 154 -18.28 15.73 -21.79
N PRO A 155 -17.97 16.06 -23.06
CA PRO A 155 -16.94 17.05 -23.37
C PRO A 155 -17.26 18.44 -22.77
N ALA A 156 -18.53 18.85 -22.80
CA ALA A 156 -18.96 20.12 -22.23
C ALA A 156 -18.85 20.12 -20.70
N HIS A 157 -19.21 19.00 -20.05
CA HIS A 157 -19.02 18.81 -18.61
C HIS A 157 -17.56 18.98 -18.21
N LEU A 158 -16.65 18.27 -18.90
CA LEU A 158 -15.21 18.27 -18.58
C LEU A 158 -14.54 19.63 -18.89
N ALA A 159 -15.08 20.42 -19.82
CA ALA A 159 -14.55 21.74 -20.16
C ALA A 159 -14.64 22.76 -19.00
N GLN A 160 -15.45 22.50 -17.97
CA GLN A 160 -15.62 23.37 -16.79
C GLN A 160 -14.32 23.62 -16.01
N TRP A 161 -13.35 22.72 -16.11
CA TRP A 161 -12.06 22.82 -15.42
C TRP A 161 -10.90 23.26 -16.34
N THR A 162 -11.22 23.85 -17.48
CA THR A 162 -10.23 24.39 -18.43
C THR A 162 -10.05 25.91 -18.28
N GLY A 163 -9.01 26.48 -18.89
CA GLY A 163 -8.79 27.93 -18.94
C GLY A 163 -7.84 28.50 -17.89
N TYR A 164 -7.20 27.64 -17.08
CA TYR A 164 -6.17 28.06 -16.14
C TYR A 164 -4.78 28.20 -16.80
N ASP A 165 -4.01 29.20 -16.38
CA ASP A 165 -2.64 29.44 -16.87
C ASP A 165 -1.66 29.73 -15.73
N GLU A 166 -0.38 29.74 -16.08
CA GLU A 166 0.72 29.82 -15.11
C GLU A 166 0.89 31.18 -14.42
N ARG A 167 0.21 32.21 -14.90
CA ARG A 167 0.32 33.57 -14.35
C ARG A 167 -0.36 33.65 -13.00
N TRP A 168 -1.50 32.95 -12.85
CA TRP A 168 -2.33 32.99 -11.64
C TRP A 168 -2.52 34.41 -11.12
N GLU A 169 -2.91 35.32 -12.03
CA GLU A 169 -3.05 36.75 -11.74
C GLU A 169 -3.89 36.97 -10.47
N LYS A 170 -3.43 37.86 -9.60
CA LYS A 170 -3.98 38.17 -8.26
C LYS A 170 -3.73 37.11 -7.18
N TYR A 171 -3.39 35.87 -7.50
CA TYR A 171 -3.18 34.81 -6.50
C TYR A 171 -1.70 34.58 -6.18
N LEU A 172 -0.81 34.71 -7.17
CA LEU A 172 0.64 34.64 -6.97
C LEU A 172 1.28 36.03 -7.05
N GLN A 173 2.42 36.18 -6.37
CA GLN A 173 3.30 37.32 -6.56
C GLN A 173 3.71 37.46 -8.03
N PRO A 174 4.07 38.65 -8.52
CA PRO A 174 4.54 38.83 -9.91
C PRO A 174 5.89 38.14 -10.14
N ALA A 175 6.31 37.99 -11.40
CA ALA A 175 7.56 37.28 -11.74
C ALA A 175 8.82 37.98 -11.17
N GLU A 176 8.73 39.29 -10.98
CA GLU A 176 9.78 40.18 -10.48
C GLU A 176 9.91 40.15 -8.94
N PHE A 177 9.00 39.48 -8.23
CA PHE A 177 9.08 39.37 -6.76
C PHE A 177 10.36 38.68 -6.31
N GLU A 178 11.14 39.30 -5.43
CA GLU A 178 12.38 38.71 -4.90
C GLU A 178 12.15 38.03 -3.53
N PRO A 179 12.19 36.69 -3.47
CA PRO A 179 11.96 35.92 -2.26
C PRO A 179 13.15 35.97 -1.29
N THR A 180 12.85 35.78 -0.01
CA THR A 180 13.88 35.62 1.04
C THR A 180 14.38 34.19 1.16
N PHE A 181 13.63 33.22 0.63
CA PHE A 181 13.89 31.78 0.77
C PHE A 181 13.97 31.31 2.23
N THR A 182 13.13 31.89 3.08
CA THR A 182 12.91 31.42 4.46
C THR A 182 11.53 30.80 4.57
N PRO A 183 11.36 29.71 5.38
CA PRO A 183 10.04 29.17 5.67
C PRO A 183 9.11 30.26 6.21
N SER A 184 7.90 30.32 5.69
CA SER A 184 6.86 31.29 6.06
C SER A 184 6.26 31.03 7.44
N TYR A 185 6.13 29.77 7.86
CA TYR A 185 5.63 29.44 9.20
C TYR A 185 6.68 28.79 10.11
N GLY A 186 7.66 28.07 9.54
CA GLY A 186 8.68 27.36 10.30
C GLY A 186 8.12 26.14 11.04
N LEU A 187 7.06 25.52 10.53
CA LEU A 187 6.42 24.36 11.18
C LEU A 187 7.17 23.06 10.87
N LEU A 188 7.49 22.78 9.60
CA LEU A 188 8.23 21.58 9.18
C LEU A 188 9.74 21.70 9.34
N ILE A 189 10.30 22.88 9.07
CA ILE A 189 11.71 23.23 9.34
C ILE A 189 11.80 24.73 9.60
N ASP A 190 12.57 25.16 10.59
CA ASP A 190 12.79 26.59 10.83
C ASP A 190 13.94 27.16 9.97
N ALA A 191 14.18 28.47 10.09
CA ALA A 191 15.20 29.15 9.29
C ALA A 191 16.64 28.73 9.65
N GLU A 192 16.91 28.43 10.92
CA GLU A 192 18.24 28.02 11.40
C GLU A 192 18.54 26.59 10.94
N GLU A 193 17.61 25.68 11.15
CA GLU A 193 17.70 24.30 10.70
C GLU A 193 17.84 24.21 9.18
N LEU A 194 17.08 25.02 8.42
CA LEU A 194 17.22 25.08 6.97
C LEU A 194 18.62 25.56 6.56
N ALA A 195 19.18 26.55 7.26
CA ALA A 195 20.54 27.01 7.00
C ALA A 195 21.57 25.89 7.26
N ALA A 196 21.41 25.13 8.35
CA ALA A 196 22.25 23.98 8.65
C ALA A 196 22.14 22.87 7.58
N VAL A 197 20.91 22.52 7.17
CA VAL A 197 20.67 21.53 6.11
C VAL A 197 21.28 21.98 4.78
N ARG A 198 21.15 23.25 4.42
CA ARG A 198 21.78 23.82 3.21
C ARG A 198 23.31 23.68 3.27
N ALA A 199 23.91 24.04 4.39
CA ALA A 199 25.36 23.98 4.58
C ALA A 199 25.90 22.54 4.51
N GLY A 200 25.18 21.58 5.12
CA GLY A 200 25.62 20.18 5.20
C GLY A 200 25.30 19.35 3.95
N PHE A 201 24.16 19.59 3.29
CA PHE A 201 23.61 18.63 2.35
C PHE A 201 23.33 19.16 0.94
N ALA A 202 23.27 20.48 0.68
CA ALA A 202 22.82 20.98 -0.63
C ALA A 202 23.64 20.47 -1.82
N GLN A 203 24.92 20.11 -1.59
CA GLN A 203 25.84 19.55 -2.58
C GLN A 203 26.16 18.06 -2.33
N SER A 204 25.53 17.43 -1.35
CA SER A 204 25.78 16.04 -0.99
C SER A 204 25.12 15.09 -2.01
N PRO A 205 25.76 13.96 -2.38
CA PRO A 205 25.15 12.91 -3.20
C PRO A 205 23.85 12.36 -2.62
N VAL A 206 23.68 12.46 -1.30
CA VAL A 206 22.46 12.09 -0.58
C VAL A 206 21.25 12.84 -1.17
N THR A 207 21.42 14.07 -1.69
CA THR A 207 20.35 14.89 -2.27
C THR A 207 19.89 14.51 -3.68
N ARG A 208 20.45 13.46 -4.28
CA ARG A 208 20.21 13.05 -5.67
C ARG A 208 18.72 12.90 -5.98
N GLU A 209 17.97 12.19 -5.14
CA GLU A 209 16.56 11.88 -5.41
C GLU A 209 15.64 13.11 -5.29
N LEU A 210 15.93 14.04 -4.39
CA LEU A 210 15.22 15.33 -4.35
C LEU A 210 15.44 16.10 -5.66
N ARG A 211 16.65 16.01 -6.23
CA ARG A 211 16.99 16.68 -7.49
C ARG A 211 16.26 16.05 -8.66
N GLU A 212 16.28 14.73 -8.78
CA GLU A 212 15.52 13.99 -9.81
C GLU A 212 14.01 14.28 -9.69
N GLY A 213 13.48 14.31 -8.46
CA GLY A 213 12.10 14.67 -8.19
C GLY A 213 11.75 16.11 -8.59
N ALA A 214 12.65 17.07 -8.34
CA ALA A 214 12.48 18.47 -8.73
C ALA A 214 12.46 18.64 -10.25
N GLU A 215 13.37 18.00 -10.98
CA GLU A 215 13.37 18.04 -12.44
C GLU A 215 12.13 17.38 -13.05
N THR A 216 11.64 16.28 -12.43
CA THR A 216 10.36 15.68 -12.80
C THR A 216 9.20 16.68 -12.60
N ALA A 217 9.18 17.39 -11.46
CA ALA A 217 8.15 18.39 -11.19
C ALA A 217 8.18 19.54 -12.23
N ARG A 218 9.35 20.01 -12.66
CA ARG A 218 9.47 21.07 -13.69
C ARG A 218 8.80 20.72 -15.02
N ALA A 219 8.79 19.44 -15.38
CA ALA A 219 8.17 18.98 -16.62
C ALA A 219 6.63 18.95 -16.56
N VAL A 220 6.05 19.10 -15.36
CA VAL A 220 4.61 19.02 -15.14
C VAL A 220 3.99 20.42 -15.13
N ARG A 221 2.93 20.60 -15.91
CA ARG A 221 2.08 21.79 -15.86
C ARG A 221 0.88 21.51 -14.94
N PRO A 222 0.85 22.05 -13.70
CA PRO A 222 -0.21 21.72 -12.75
C PRO A 222 -1.60 22.20 -13.19
N GLU A 223 -1.69 23.26 -14.00
CA GLU A 223 -2.97 23.82 -14.46
C GLU A 223 -3.73 22.88 -15.39
N SER A 224 -3.02 22.03 -16.16
CA SER A 224 -3.65 21.06 -17.06
C SER A 224 -4.18 19.81 -16.34
N LEU A 225 -3.95 19.70 -15.04
CA LEU A 225 -4.38 18.57 -14.21
C LEU A 225 -5.58 18.94 -13.32
N ILE A 226 -6.07 20.18 -13.40
CA ILE A 226 -7.29 20.60 -12.70
C ILE A 226 -8.48 19.85 -13.30
N GLY A 227 -9.35 19.34 -12.44
CA GLY A 227 -10.50 18.54 -12.84
C GLY A 227 -11.57 18.48 -11.76
N GLU A 228 -12.63 17.72 -12.06
CA GLU A 228 -13.73 17.46 -11.12
C GLU A 228 -13.22 16.88 -9.81
N ASN A 229 -12.35 15.89 -9.89
CA ASN A 229 -11.70 15.22 -8.76
C ASN A 229 -10.21 15.53 -8.76
N MET A 230 -9.58 15.55 -7.59
CA MET A 230 -8.15 15.81 -7.45
C MET A 230 -7.34 14.59 -7.92
N PRO A 231 -6.47 14.71 -8.96
CA PRO A 231 -5.63 13.60 -9.38
C PRO A 231 -4.48 13.33 -8.40
N TYR A 232 -4.76 12.53 -7.39
CA TYR A 232 -3.81 11.89 -6.49
C TYR A 232 -3.13 10.58 -6.97
N TRP A 233 -1.80 10.49 -6.89
CA TRP A 233 -1.06 9.29 -7.28
C TRP A 233 -1.29 8.83 -8.73
N SER A 234 -0.50 7.86 -9.19
CA SER A 234 -0.74 7.15 -10.44
C SER A 234 -1.73 5.99 -10.27
N THR A 235 -2.40 5.89 -9.11
CA THR A 235 -3.16 4.67 -8.77
C THR A 235 -4.33 4.48 -9.73
N ASN A 236 -4.31 3.33 -10.38
CA ASN A 236 -5.39 2.90 -11.26
C ASN A 236 -6.50 2.17 -10.50
N MET A 237 -6.46 2.15 -9.16
CA MET A 237 -7.42 1.40 -8.36
C MET A 237 -8.86 1.91 -8.52
N LEU A 238 -9.15 3.18 -8.23
CA LEU A 238 -10.55 3.67 -8.08
C LEU A 238 -11.07 4.67 -9.12
N ARG A 239 -10.17 5.44 -9.77
CA ARG A 239 -10.51 6.55 -10.70
C ARG A 239 -11.35 6.17 -11.93
N ARG A 240 -11.46 7.06 -12.90
CA ARG A 240 -11.93 6.72 -14.26
C ARG A 240 -10.75 6.34 -15.15
N ALA A 241 -10.97 5.57 -16.21
CA ALA A 241 -9.91 5.25 -17.18
C ALA A 241 -9.30 6.52 -17.81
N ARG A 242 -10.14 7.53 -18.08
CA ARG A 242 -9.71 8.85 -18.59
C ARG A 242 -8.86 9.70 -17.63
N ASP A 243 -8.80 9.31 -16.35
CA ASP A 243 -8.06 10.02 -15.31
C ASP A 243 -6.77 9.30 -14.90
N SER A 244 -6.48 8.16 -15.53
CA SER A 244 -5.22 7.45 -15.38
C SER A 244 -4.03 8.31 -15.80
N HIS A 245 -2.87 8.08 -15.18
CA HIS A 245 -1.61 8.79 -15.43
C HIS A 245 -1.60 10.31 -15.15
N LYS A 246 -2.65 10.85 -14.51
CA LYS A 246 -2.67 12.23 -14.01
C LYS A 246 -2.21 12.24 -12.54
N LEU A 247 -1.16 13.01 -12.25
CA LEU A 247 -0.60 13.17 -10.91
C LEU A 247 -0.42 14.65 -10.59
N LEU A 248 -1.29 15.18 -9.74
CA LEU A 248 -1.23 16.57 -9.27
C LEU A 248 -0.55 16.69 -7.91
N SER A 249 -0.74 15.70 -7.02
CA SER A 249 -0.05 15.63 -5.72
C SER A 249 1.45 15.34 -5.86
N LEU A 250 2.21 15.42 -4.77
CA LEU A 250 3.63 15.05 -4.62
C LEU A 250 4.63 16.00 -5.31
N HIS A 251 4.37 16.42 -6.55
CA HIS A 251 5.26 17.34 -7.28
C HIS A 251 5.43 18.68 -6.58
N GLY A 252 4.34 19.27 -6.07
CA GLY A 252 4.34 20.55 -5.36
C GLY A 252 5.25 20.53 -4.11
N PRO A 253 5.06 19.59 -3.16
CA PRO A 253 5.92 19.48 -1.98
C PRO A 253 7.40 19.21 -2.27
N ILE A 254 7.69 18.42 -3.30
CA ILE A 254 9.06 18.17 -3.76
C ILE A 254 9.67 19.47 -4.29
N ALA A 255 8.93 20.20 -5.13
CA ALA A 255 9.38 21.48 -5.66
C ALA A 255 9.57 22.54 -4.55
N ALA A 256 8.72 22.57 -3.52
CA ALA A 256 8.86 23.48 -2.37
C ALA A 256 10.16 23.21 -1.59
N GLN A 257 10.42 21.95 -1.25
CA GLN A 257 11.60 21.55 -0.49
C GLN A 257 12.89 21.74 -1.29
N ALA A 258 12.90 21.32 -2.55
CA ALA A 258 14.01 21.55 -3.47
C ALA A 258 14.29 23.04 -3.69
N GLY A 259 13.22 23.82 -3.92
CA GLY A 259 13.29 25.26 -4.13
C GLY A 259 13.89 25.98 -2.93
N LEU A 260 13.48 25.62 -1.70
CA LEU A 260 14.14 26.16 -0.51
C LEU A 260 15.57 25.64 -0.36
N LEU A 261 15.85 24.35 -0.53
CA LEU A 261 17.21 23.83 -0.37
C LEU A 261 18.21 24.56 -1.26
N TRP A 262 17.89 24.74 -2.54
CA TRP A 262 18.80 25.33 -3.54
C TRP A 262 18.56 26.81 -3.83
N ARG A 263 17.62 27.45 -3.13
CA ARG A 263 17.19 28.83 -3.40
C ARG A 263 16.74 29.03 -4.85
N ASP A 264 15.94 28.10 -5.35
CA ASP A 264 15.38 28.15 -6.69
C ASP A 264 13.99 28.80 -6.71
N LYS A 265 13.95 30.04 -7.19
CA LYS A 265 12.73 30.85 -7.29
C LYS A 265 11.66 30.21 -8.17
N ALA A 266 12.06 29.53 -9.24
CA ALA A 266 11.14 28.92 -10.18
C ALA A 266 10.48 27.67 -9.59
N LEU A 267 11.22 26.85 -8.84
CA LEU A 267 10.67 25.69 -8.13
C LEU A 267 9.70 26.09 -7.03
N CYS A 268 10.02 27.09 -6.22
CA CYS A 268 9.10 27.58 -5.20
C CYS A 268 7.83 28.19 -5.82
N ARG A 269 7.96 28.95 -6.92
CA ARG A 269 6.79 29.43 -7.68
C ARG A 269 5.96 28.28 -8.25
N LEU A 270 6.62 27.26 -8.80
CA LEU A 270 5.95 26.06 -9.31
C LEU A 270 5.19 25.33 -8.20
N ALA A 271 5.78 25.19 -7.01
CA ALA A 271 5.08 24.64 -5.85
C ALA A 271 3.81 25.43 -5.51
N ALA A 272 3.88 26.76 -5.51
CA ALA A 272 2.70 27.59 -5.28
C ALA A 272 1.61 27.40 -6.36
N ARG A 273 2.00 27.19 -7.62
CA ARG A 273 1.08 26.83 -8.72
C ARG A 273 0.39 25.48 -8.47
N PHE A 274 1.12 24.46 -7.98
CA PHE A 274 0.53 23.18 -7.60
C PHE A 274 -0.56 23.34 -6.53
N ALA A 275 -0.28 24.10 -5.45
CA ALA A 275 -1.26 24.35 -4.40
C ALA A 275 -2.52 25.07 -4.93
N LEU A 276 -2.36 26.05 -5.83
CA LEU A 276 -3.51 26.71 -6.48
C LEU A 276 -4.29 25.76 -7.38
N SER A 277 -3.63 24.91 -8.16
CA SER A 277 -4.32 23.89 -8.96
C SER A 277 -5.12 22.92 -8.09
N ILE A 278 -4.57 22.46 -6.97
CA ILE A 278 -5.29 21.61 -6.00
C ILE A 278 -6.51 22.37 -5.43
N ALA A 279 -6.35 23.65 -5.09
CA ALA A 279 -7.44 24.47 -4.58
C ALA A 279 -8.58 24.68 -5.60
N HIS A 280 -8.32 24.55 -6.90
CA HIS A 280 -9.29 24.72 -7.99
C HIS A 280 -9.88 23.40 -8.53
N CYS A 281 -9.43 22.23 -8.06
CA CYS A 281 -10.17 20.98 -8.29
C CYS A 281 -11.56 21.08 -7.65
N GLY A 282 -12.58 20.47 -8.28
CA GLY A 282 -13.95 20.51 -7.77
C GLY A 282 -14.06 19.87 -6.37
N HIS A 283 -13.51 18.66 -6.27
CA HIS A 283 -13.50 17.80 -5.09
C HIS A 283 -12.06 17.46 -4.67
N TRP A 284 -11.85 17.28 -3.37
CA TRP A 284 -10.56 16.83 -2.79
C TRP A 284 -10.53 15.33 -2.51
N GLU A 285 -11.44 14.62 -3.18
CA GLU A 285 -11.45 13.18 -3.39
C GLU A 285 -11.01 12.89 -4.83
N ASP A 286 -10.55 11.66 -5.09
CA ASP A 286 -10.01 11.29 -6.40
C ASP A 286 -10.96 10.45 -7.26
N VAL A 287 -12.15 10.17 -6.73
CA VAL A 287 -13.17 9.35 -7.37
C VAL A 287 -14.57 9.87 -7.05
N PHE A 288 -15.48 9.72 -8.01
CA PHE A 288 -16.87 10.17 -7.87
C PHE A 288 -17.69 9.40 -6.83
N PHE A 289 -17.22 8.23 -6.38
CA PHE A 289 -17.92 7.40 -5.41
C PHE A 289 -18.23 8.21 -4.14
N ALA A 290 -17.25 9.01 -3.66
CA ALA A 290 -17.31 9.78 -2.43
C ALA A 290 -18.29 10.98 -2.47
N HIS A 291 -18.85 11.30 -3.63
CA HIS A 291 -19.84 12.37 -3.80
C HIS A 291 -21.04 11.94 -4.64
N THR A 292 -21.21 10.63 -4.86
CA THR A 292 -22.38 10.08 -5.52
C THR A 292 -23.64 10.34 -4.68
N PRO A 293 -24.71 10.94 -5.24
CA PRO A 293 -25.92 11.24 -4.48
C PRO A 293 -26.57 10.00 -3.85
N GLY A 294 -26.75 10.03 -2.53
CA GLY A 294 -27.35 8.93 -1.76
C GLY A 294 -26.41 7.78 -1.43
N CYS A 295 -25.14 7.87 -1.83
CA CYS A 295 -24.09 6.93 -1.44
C CYS A 295 -23.55 7.26 -0.05
N THR A 296 -23.23 6.23 0.72
CA THR A 296 -22.61 6.33 2.05
C THR A 296 -21.11 6.03 2.04
N TRP A 297 -20.58 5.64 0.89
CA TRP A 297 -19.18 5.34 0.70
C TRP A 297 -18.29 6.60 0.78
N GLU A 298 -17.10 6.44 1.36
CA GLU A 298 -16.10 7.50 1.46
C GLU A 298 -14.68 6.93 1.61
N GLN A 299 -13.66 7.79 1.41
CA GLN A 299 -12.23 7.45 1.38
C GLN A 299 -11.49 7.57 2.71
N ARG A 300 -12.18 7.46 3.84
CA ARG A 300 -11.63 7.60 5.20
C ARG A 300 -10.82 8.91 5.39
N GLY A 301 -11.14 9.94 4.60
CA GLY A 301 -10.40 11.22 4.56
C GLY A 301 -9.00 11.17 3.95
N PHE A 302 -8.58 10.05 3.33
CA PHE A 302 -7.20 9.85 2.86
C PHE A 302 -6.74 10.88 1.82
N ILE A 303 -7.57 11.15 0.80
CA ILE A 303 -7.19 12.08 -0.28
C ILE A 303 -7.26 13.53 0.21
N ALA A 304 -8.26 13.85 1.03
CA ALA A 304 -8.34 15.15 1.70
C ALA A 304 -7.10 15.41 2.57
N ALA A 305 -6.57 14.40 3.26
CA ALA A 305 -5.32 14.50 4.01
C ALA A 305 -4.13 14.79 3.09
N VAL A 306 -4.04 14.16 1.92
CA VAL A 306 -2.95 14.44 0.97
C VAL A 306 -3.03 15.85 0.42
N ALA A 307 -4.21 16.28 -0.05
CA ALA A 307 -4.43 17.64 -0.54
C ALA A 307 -4.04 18.68 0.52
N THR A 308 -4.42 18.42 1.78
CA THR A 308 -4.06 19.27 2.92
C THR A 308 -2.57 19.27 3.18
N TRP A 309 -1.92 18.11 3.21
CA TRP A 309 -0.49 17.98 3.43
C TRP A 309 0.30 18.76 2.38
N ASP A 310 -0.05 18.59 1.10
CA ASP A 310 0.62 19.27 0.00
C ASP A 310 0.45 20.79 0.12
N CYS A 311 -0.79 21.25 0.30
CA CYS A 311 -1.08 22.68 0.45
C CYS A 311 -0.39 23.30 1.68
N ALA A 312 -0.47 22.66 2.85
CA ALA A 312 0.12 23.17 4.08
C ALA A 312 1.65 23.20 3.98
N LEU A 313 2.29 22.12 3.52
CA LEU A 313 3.75 22.12 3.34
C LEU A 313 4.19 23.23 2.39
N ILE A 314 3.47 23.47 1.29
CA ILE A 314 3.78 24.54 0.34
C ILE A 314 3.56 25.92 0.97
N LEU A 315 2.53 26.12 1.80
CA LEU A 315 2.32 27.38 2.50
C LEU A 315 3.36 27.63 3.57
N ASP A 316 3.73 26.62 4.36
CA ASP A 316 4.80 26.71 5.37
C ASP A 316 6.14 27.05 4.74
N LEU A 317 6.52 26.39 3.64
CA LEU A 317 7.83 26.60 3.03
C LEU A 317 7.87 27.77 2.04
N CYS A 318 6.82 27.94 1.24
CA CYS A 318 6.79 28.85 0.09
C CYS A 318 5.63 29.88 0.16
N GLY A 319 5.12 30.18 1.36
CA GLY A 319 4.04 31.14 1.56
C GLY A 319 4.30 32.54 1.00
N GLU A 320 5.56 32.97 0.90
CA GLU A 320 5.93 34.29 0.34
C GLU A 320 5.60 34.44 -1.16
N TRP A 321 5.41 33.35 -1.90
CA TRP A 321 5.01 33.38 -3.33
C TRP A 321 3.51 33.63 -3.54
N PHE A 322 2.71 33.55 -2.49
CA PHE A 322 1.28 33.84 -2.56
C PHE A 322 1.02 35.32 -2.29
N THR A 323 0.03 35.88 -2.97
CA THR A 323 -0.61 37.11 -2.48
C THR A 323 -1.49 36.77 -1.27
N PRO A 324 -1.98 37.78 -0.52
CA PRO A 324 -2.97 37.53 0.52
C PRO A 324 -4.18 36.73 0.03
N LEU A 325 -4.67 37.04 -1.18
CA LEU A 325 -5.80 36.33 -1.80
C LEU A 325 -5.48 34.87 -2.13
N GLY A 326 -4.31 34.60 -2.72
CA GLY A 326 -3.86 33.23 -3.01
C GLY A 326 -3.80 32.36 -1.77
N ARG A 327 -3.18 32.89 -0.71
CA ARG A 327 -3.07 32.20 0.58
C ARG A 327 -4.45 31.98 1.22
N GLU A 328 -5.32 32.99 1.25
CA GLU A 328 -6.67 32.87 1.81
C GLU A 328 -7.51 31.81 1.09
N LEU A 329 -7.38 31.68 -0.24
CA LEU A 329 -8.07 30.65 -0.99
C LEU A 329 -7.66 29.24 -0.56
N VAL A 330 -6.34 28.99 -0.44
CA VAL A 330 -5.82 27.69 -0.02
C VAL A 330 -6.26 27.37 1.41
N LEU A 331 -6.10 28.32 2.35
CA LEU A 331 -6.55 28.15 3.73
C LEU A 331 -8.06 27.89 3.82
N ARG A 332 -8.88 28.57 3.01
CA ARG A 332 -10.31 28.31 2.93
C ARG A 332 -10.60 26.86 2.54
N ARG A 333 -9.94 26.33 1.50
CA ARG A 333 -10.17 24.95 1.04
C ARG A 333 -9.73 23.92 2.09
N ILE A 334 -8.61 24.15 2.79
CA ILE A 334 -8.21 23.32 3.94
C ILE A 334 -9.33 23.29 5.00
N ALA A 335 -9.87 24.47 5.35
CA ALA A 335 -10.91 24.59 6.38
C ALA A 335 -12.26 23.96 5.98
N THR A 336 -12.71 24.15 4.74
CA THR A 336 -14.07 23.78 4.32
C THR A 336 -14.17 22.41 3.67
N GLU A 337 -13.18 21.99 2.89
CA GLU A 337 -13.23 20.70 2.19
C GLU A 337 -12.54 19.59 2.98
N ALA A 338 -11.39 19.90 3.58
CA ALA A 338 -10.53 18.85 4.13
C ALA A 338 -10.84 18.51 5.58
N HIS A 339 -10.92 19.54 6.44
CA HIS A 339 -11.07 19.34 7.89
C HIS A 339 -12.33 18.55 8.26
N GLY A 340 -13.46 18.87 7.63
CA GLY A 340 -14.72 18.15 7.85
C GLY A 340 -14.65 16.67 7.48
N ARG A 341 -14.02 16.34 6.34
CA ARG A 341 -13.86 14.96 5.86
C ARG A 341 -12.94 14.13 6.78
N MET A 342 -11.81 14.70 7.20
CA MET A 342 -10.90 14.01 8.12
C MET A 342 -11.51 13.84 9.52
N CYS A 343 -12.29 14.82 10.02
CA CYS A 343 -13.02 14.68 11.28
C CYS A 343 -14.10 13.59 11.18
N HIS A 344 -14.88 13.58 10.08
CA HIS A 344 -15.88 12.55 9.84
C HIS A 344 -15.28 11.14 9.94
N ALA A 345 -14.13 10.90 9.29
CA ALA A 345 -13.45 9.62 9.37
C ALA A 345 -13.09 9.23 10.82
N SER A 346 -12.52 10.16 11.60
CA SER A 346 -12.17 9.92 13.01
C SER A 346 -13.37 9.71 13.94
N TRP A 347 -14.57 10.14 13.55
CA TRP A 347 -15.79 9.98 14.35
C TRP A 347 -16.56 8.71 14.02
N TRP A 348 -16.50 8.26 12.76
CA TRP A 348 -17.34 7.18 12.26
C TRP A 348 -16.71 5.80 12.41
N TRP A 349 -15.38 5.71 12.44
CA TRP A 349 -14.66 4.45 12.27
C TRP A 349 -13.70 4.16 13.43
N GLU A 350 -14.20 3.52 14.50
CA GLU A 350 -13.38 3.15 15.68
C GLU A 350 -12.18 2.28 15.31
N TYR A 351 -12.30 1.37 14.34
CA TYR A 351 -11.20 0.50 13.97
C TYR A 351 -9.96 1.29 13.49
N MET A 352 -10.11 2.52 13.01
CA MET A 352 -8.98 3.37 12.61
C MET A 352 -8.05 3.71 13.78
N TYR A 353 -8.55 3.69 15.02
CA TYR A 353 -7.73 3.87 16.23
C TYR A 353 -6.87 2.64 16.55
N HIS A 354 -7.16 1.48 15.96
CA HIS A 354 -6.44 0.23 16.20
C HIS A 354 -5.40 -0.12 15.13
N GLY A 355 -5.28 0.68 14.07
CA GLY A 355 -4.36 0.44 12.95
C GLY A 355 -3.70 1.72 12.44
N ASN A 356 -3.14 1.66 11.23
CA ASN A 356 -2.41 2.77 10.62
C ASN A 356 -3.30 3.94 10.16
N GLN A 357 -4.61 3.72 9.99
CA GLN A 357 -5.47 4.61 9.21
C GLN A 357 -5.74 5.96 9.90
N LEU A 358 -5.83 6.01 11.24
CA LEU A 358 -5.94 7.31 11.92
C LEU A 358 -4.60 8.05 11.89
N ALA A 359 -3.47 7.35 12.09
CA ALA A 359 -2.14 7.91 11.91
C ALA A 359 -1.95 8.47 10.49
N TRP A 360 -2.54 7.85 9.45
CA TRP A 360 -2.48 8.33 8.07
C TRP A 360 -2.96 9.78 7.90
N ILE A 361 -4.13 10.10 8.44
CA ILE A 361 -4.74 11.43 8.27
C ILE A 361 -4.23 12.48 9.28
N SER A 362 -3.67 12.03 10.40
CA SER A 362 -3.32 12.89 11.54
C SER A 362 -2.31 14.01 11.23
N PRO A 363 -1.19 13.78 10.51
CA PRO A 363 -0.24 14.85 10.26
C PRO A 363 -0.82 15.95 9.39
N ALA A 364 -1.59 15.60 8.35
CA ALA A 364 -2.25 16.59 7.52
C ALA A 364 -3.29 17.40 8.30
N ARG A 365 -4.09 16.72 9.13
CA ARG A 365 -5.07 17.38 10.01
C ARG A 365 -4.38 18.36 10.95
N LEU A 366 -3.31 17.96 11.63
CA LEU A 366 -2.54 18.84 12.51
C LEU A 366 -1.88 19.99 11.74
N TYR A 367 -1.24 19.70 10.62
CA TYR A 367 -0.51 20.72 9.85
C TYR A 367 -1.45 21.81 9.35
N GLY A 368 -2.55 21.43 8.69
CA GLY A 368 -3.55 22.37 8.21
C GLY A 368 -4.20 23.17 9.34
N LEU A 369 -4.51 22.53 10.48
CA LEU A 369 -5.09 23.22 11.64
C LEU A 369 -4.12 24.21 12.29
N LEU A 370 -2.83 23.87 12.38
CA LEU A 370 -1.80 24.76 12.92
C LEU A 370 -1.57 25.99 12.04
N GLU A 371 -1.66 25.84 10.72
CA GLU A 371 -1.65 27.01 9.82
C GLU A 371 -2.92 27.85 9.99
N LEU A 372 -4.08 27.20 10.05
CA LEU A 372 -5.35 27.89 10.28
C LEU A 372 -5.35 28.65 11.62
N GLU A 373 -4.77 28.10 12.69
CA GLU A 373 -4.61 28.80 13.97
C GLU A 373 -3.91 30.16 13.83
N ARG A 374 -2.94 30.28 12.92
CA ARG A 374 -2.18 31.52 12.69
C ARG A 374 -2.96 32.60 11.97
N HIS A 375 -4.00 32.23 11.22
CA HIS A 375 -4.76 33.16 10.37
C HIS A 375 -6.22 33.31 10.80
N MET A 376 -6.72 32.46 11.70
CA MET A 376 -8.14 32.44 12.09
C MET A 376 -8.38 33.10 13.46
N PRO A 377 -9.44 33.92 13.60
CA PRO A 377 -10.45 34.23 12.59
C PRO A 377 -9.93 35.16 11.48
N ALA A 378 -10.16 34.79 10.21
CA ALA A 378 -9.68 35.55 9.05
C ALA A 378 -10.34 36.95 8.93
N ARG A 379 -11.45 37.18 9.63
CA ARG A 379 -12.19 38.45 9.62
C ARG A 379 -12.64 38.80 11.03
N LEU A 380 -12.17 39.94 11.51
CA LEU A 380 -12.51 40.46 12.84
C LEU A 380 -13.66 41.47 12.80
N GLY A 381 -13.84 42.19 11.70
CA GLY A 381 -14.78 43.31 11.65
C GLY A 381 -14.46 44.32 12.77
N PRO A 382 -15.44 44.78 13.58
CA PRO A 382 -15.21 45.68 14.70
C PRO A 382 -14.78 44.98 16.01
N TYR A 383 -14.62 43.66 16.02
CA TYR A 383 -14.36 42.89 17.25
C TYR A 383 -12.86 42.67 17.48
N PRO A 384 -12.38 42.57 18.73
CA PRO A 384 -10.98 42.26 19.03
C PRO A 384 -10.64 40.81 18.63
N PRO A 385 -9.36 40.50 18.37
CA PRO A 385 -8.91 39.12 18.19
C PRO A 385 -9.15 38.31 19.47
N PRO A 386 -9.57 37.04 19.35
CA PRO A 386 -9.72 36.17 20.52
C PRO A 386 -8.35 35.81 21.11
N GLU A 387 -8.29 35.64 22.43
CA GLU A 387 -7.07 35.23 23.15
C GLU A 387 -6.51 33.90 22.64
N ARG A 388 -7.40 32.97 22.29
CA ARG A 388 -7.06 31.69 21.66
C ARG A 388 -7.80 31.58 20.33
N SER A 389 -7.08 31.14 19.29
CA SER A 389 -7.69 30.87 17.99
C SER A 389 -8.88 29.92 18.13
N ARG A 390 -9.96 30.19 17.39
CA ARG A 390 -11.16 29.33 17.37
C ARG A 390 -10.87 27.94 16.83
N VAL A 391 -9.76 27.78 16.10
CA VAL A 391 -9.30 26.50 15.53
C VAL A 391 -8.62 25.63 16.57
N ALA A 392 -8.08 26.21 17.65
CA ALA A 392 -7.16 25.51 18.54
C ALA A 392 -7.76 24.27 19.22
N ALA A 393 -9.06 24.28 19.55
CA ALA A 393 -9.72 23.11 20.12
C ALA A 393 -9.71 21.90 19.17
N HIS A 394 -9.76 22.13 17.85
CA HIS A 394 -9.68 21.08 16.85
C HIS A 394 -8.27 20.51 16.73
N THR A 395 -7.24 21.34 16.88
CA THR A 395 -5.84 20.90 16.90
C THR A 395 -5.57 20.00 18.11
N GLU A 396 -6.05 20.40 19.30
CA GLU A 396 -5.90 19.56 20.50
C GLU A 396 -6.62 18.22 20.36
N ALA A 397 -7.83 18.22 19.76
CA ALA A 397 -8.55 16.98 19.48
C ALA A 397 -7.76 16.08 18.51
N ALA A 398 -7.26 16.64 17.40
CA ALA A 398 -6.46 15.87 16.43
C ALA A 398 -5.20 15.26 17.05
N TRP A 399 -4.54 15.97 17.96
CA TRP A 399 -3.39 15.45 18.69
C TRP A 399 -3.79 14.35 19.67
N ALA A 400 -4.88 14.53 20.42
CA ALA A 400 -5.40 13.53 21.35
C ALA A 400 -5.81 12.23 20.63
N ASP A 401 -6.47 12.34 19.49
CA ASP A 401 -6.89 11.20 18.67
C ASP A 401 -5.68 10.35 18.24
N LEU A 402 -4.58 11.00 17.83
CA LEU A 402 -3.33 10.29 17.49
C LEU A 402 -2.70 9.60 18.71
N GLN A 403 -2.70 10.24 19.87
CA GLN A 403 -2.15 9.64 21.08
C GLN A 403 -2.94 8.38 21.50
N ASP A 404 -4.26 8.43 21.40
CA ASP A 404 -5.12 7.26 21.63
C ASP A 404 -4.88 6.16 20.59
N ASN A 405 -4.74 6.54 19.31
CA ASN A 405 -4.38 5.59 18.24
C ASN A 405 -3.07 4.85 18.52
N LEU A 406 -1.99 5.59 18.83
CA LEU A 406 -0.69 4.97 19.08
C LEU A 406 -0.70 4.09 20.34
N ALA A 407 -1.50 4.43 21.35
CA ALA A 407 -1.67 3.62 22.55
C ALA A 407 -2.41 2.31 22.29
N LYS A 408 -3.32 2.27 21.31
CA LYS A 408 -4.11 1.10 20.92
C LYS A 408 -3.43 0.23 19.85
N ALA A 409 -2.74 0.85 18.88
CA ALA A 409 -2.15 0.16 17.73
C ALA A 409 -0.80 -0.52 18.03
N LEU A 410 -0.03 0.00 18.99
CA LEU A 410 1.25 -0.59 19.41
C LEU A 410 1.04 -1.57 20.57
N LEU A 411 1.66 -2.75 20.47
CA LEU A 411 1.60 -3.74 21.53
C LEU A 411 2.53 -3.40 22.72
N PRO A 412 2.29 -3.98 23.91
CA PRO A 412 3.10 -3.72 25.08
C PRO A 412 4.60 -3.99 24.87
N ASP A 413 4.99 -5.03 24.14
CA ASP A 413 6.39 -5.33 23.81
C ASP A 413 6.99 -4.48 22.66
N GLY A 414 6.24 -3.51 22.11
CA GLY A 414 6.65 -2.70 20.96
C GLY A 414 6.36 -3.34 19.60
N GLY A 415 5.63 -4.46 19.56
CA GLY A 415 5.17 -5.08 18.33
C GLY A 415 4.09 -4.30 17.58
N TYR A 416 3.96 -4.59 16.29
CA TYR A 416 2.96 -4.02 15.38
C TYR A 416 2.43 -5.10 14.43
N LEU A 417 1.12 -5.09 14.14
CA LEU A 417 0.45 -6.24 13.53
C LEU A 417 0.27 -6.16 12.00
N GLU A 418 0.18 -4.95 11.43
CA GLU A 418 -0.13 -4.76 10.00
C GLU A 418 1.11 -4.90 9.08
N GLY A 419 2.26 -5.26 9.65
CA GLY A 419 3.50 -5.41 8.90
C GLY A 419 4.40 -4.17 8.86
N VAL A 420 5.58 -4.35 8.28
CA VAL A 420 6.68 -3.37 8.36
C VAL A 420 6.44 -2.10 7.56
N SER A 421 5.80 -2.19 6.40
CA SER A 421 5.46 -1.01 5.58
C SER A 421 4.51 -0.09 6.33
N TYR A 422 3.44 -0.65 6.88
CA TYR A 422 2.49 0.07 7.69
C TYR A 422 3.10 0.60 8.99
N PHE A 423 3.92 -0.20 9.69
CA PHE A 423 4.61 0.27 10.89
C PHE A 423 5.51 1.49 10.61
N THR A 424 6.43 1.37 9.64
CA THR A 424 7.37 2.45 9.34
C THR A 424 6.65 3.70 8.81
N TYR A 425 5.51 3.53 8.14
CA TYR A 425 4.61 4.63 7.81
C TYR A 425 3.97 5.25 9.07
N THR A 426 3.37 4.46 9.96
CA THR A 426 2.79 4.94 11.23
C THR A 426 3.83 5.67 12.09
N ALA A 427 5.05 5.14 12.18
CA ALA A 427 6.17 5.79 12.87
C ALA A 427 6.53 7.15 12.23
N ARG A 428 6.56 7.22 10.89
CA ARG A 428 6.70 8.49 10.15
C ARG A 428 5.65 9.50 10.56
N GLN A 429 4.38 9.08 10.60
CA GLN A 429 3.28 9.97 10.94
C GLN A 429 3.31 10.43 12.39
N ALA A 430 3.59 9.54 13.34
CA ALA A 430 3.75 9.89 14.76
C ALA A 430 4.81 10.99 14.96
N PHE A 431 5.96 10.85 14.31
CA PHE A 431 7.04 11.82 14.41
C PHE A 431 6.69 13.17 13.76
N LEU A 432 6.07 13.16 12.58
CA LEU A 432 5.63 14.39 11.92
C LEU A 432 4.65 15.16 12.79
N CYS A 433 3.65 14.47 13.36
CA CYS A 433 2.70 15.06 14.28
C CYS A 433 3.37 15.64 15.52
N ALA A 434 4.27 14.89 16.17
CA ALA A 434 5.00 15.34 17.35
C ALA A 434 5.89 16.56 17.04
N THR A 435 6.50 16.60 15.86
CA THR A 435 7.33 17.73 15.41
C THR A 435 6.50 18.99 15.19
N LEU A 436 5.42 18.87 14.43
CA LEU A 436 4.53 19.99 14.11
C LEU A 436 3.85 20.54 15.37
N TYR A 437 3.28 19.65 16.19
CA TYR A 437 2.62 20.02 17.44
C TYR A 437 3.61 20.59 18.46
N GLY A 438 4.75 19.91 18.66
CA GLY A 438 5.80 20.34 19.58
C GLY A 438 6.30 21.75 19.27
N ARG A 439 6.57 22.05 17.99
CA ARG A 439 6.98 23.41 17.58
C ARG A 439 5.92 24.46 17.83
N ALA A 440 4.67 24.15 17.48
CA ALA A 440 3.57 25.08 17.71
C ALA A 440 3.29 25.36 19.18
N ARG A 441 3.76 24.50 20.09
CA ARG A 441 3.56 24.61 21.55
C ARG A 441 4.85 24.85 22.34
N GLY A 442 6.01 24.92 21.68
CA GLY A 442 7.31 25.11 22.33
C GLY A 442 7.80 23.89 23.14
N VAL A 443 7.41 22.68 22.74
CA VAL A 443 7.75 21.41 23.40
C VAL A 443 8.69 20.59 22.51
N ASN A 444 9.64 19.88 23.13
CA ASN A 444 10.54 18.98 22.40
C ASN A 444 9.74 17.79 21.84
N PRO A 445 9.82 17.48 20.53
CA PRO A 445 9.12 16.35 19.94
C PRO A 445 9.43 15.01 20.60
N ARG A 446 10.64 14.80 21.17
CA ARG A 446 11.00 13.55 21.87
C ARG A 446 10.14 13.31 23.12
N ASP A 447 9.70 14.38 23.78
CA ASP A 447 8.88 14.30 25.00
C ASP A 447 7.40 14.00 24.70
N LEU A 448 7.01 14.04 23.42
CA LEU A 448 5.64 13.82 22.93
C LEU A 448 5.42 12.40 22.37
N ILE A 449 6.49 11.63 22.19
CA ILE A 449 6.41 10.28 21.65
C ILE A 449 5.96 9.30 22.73
N PRO A 450 4.96 8.43 22.46
CA PRO A 450 4.49 7.46 23.44
C PRO A 450 5.55 6.39 23.74
N ALA A 451 5.57 5.92 24.99
CA ALA A 451 6.54 4.94 25.47
C ALA A 451 6.53 3.62 24.69
N ALA A 452 5.39 3.22 24.10
CA ALA A 452 5.30 2.00 23.30
C ALA A 452 6.16 2.08 22.02
N LEU A 453 6.24 3.24 21.38
CA LEU A 453 7.06 3.42 20.17
C LEU A 453 8.55 3.27 20.48
N LEU A 454 8.96 3.71 21.69
CA LEU A 454 10.33 3.57 22.19
C LEU A 454 10.74 2.11 22.51
N ARG A 455 9.80 1.17 22.49
CA ARG A 455 10.05 -0.27 22.69
C ARG A 455 10.13 -1.07 21.38
N THR A 456 10.13 -0.37 20.24
CA THR A 456 10.18 -1.01 18.90
C THR A 456 11.61 -1.37 18.47
N ASP A 457 12.62 -1.18 19.32
CA ASP A 457 14.01 -1.58 19.06
C ASP A 457 14.13 -3.08 18.77
N ARG A 458 13.35 -3.90 19.49
CA ARG A 458 13.28 -5.34 19.29
C ARG A 458 12.60 -5.73 18.00
N LEU A 459 11.58 -4.97 17.57
CA LEU A 459 10.92 -5.15 16.28
C LEU A 459 11.91 -4.93 15.13
N ALA A 460 12.78 -3.93 15.25
CA ALA A 460 13.85 -3.65 14.28
C ALA A 460 14.77 -4.86 14.09
N GLU A 461 15.23 -5.45 15.20
CA GLU A 461 16.12 -6.61 15.16
C GLU A 461 15.42 -7.87 14.61
N MET A 462 14.18 -8.07 15.04
CA MET A 462 13.33 -9.17 14.58
C MET A 462 13.19 -9.16 13.07
N LEU A 463 12.89 -8.01 12.49
CA LEU A 463 12.57 -7.84 11.08
C LEU A 463 13.76 -7.42 10.21
N LEU A 464 14.94 -7.12 10.75
CA LEU A 464 16.13 -6.81 9.95
C LEU A 464 16.44 -8.00 9.01
N SER A 465 16.41 -7.80 7.70
CA SER A 465 16.82 -8.84 6.77
C SER A 465 18.36 -8.99 6.79
N THR A 466 18.84 -10.19 6.52
CA THR A 466 20.25 -10.50 6.23
C THR A 466 20.50 -10.73 4.75
N ASP A 467 19.44 -10.80 3.93
CA ASP A 467 19.54 -10.75 2.47
C ASP A 467 20.04 -9.37 2.04
N ARG A 468 21.05 -9.34 1.17
CA ARG A 468 21.73 -8.10 0.75
C ARG A 468 20.83 -7.17 -0.07
N GLU A 469 19.83 -7.71 -0.76
CA GLU A 469 18.89 -6.98 -1.62
C GLU A 469 17.67 -6.43 -0.85
N GLN A 470 17.55 -6.75 0.45
CA GLN A 470 16.38 -6.42 1.27
C GLN A 470 16.78 -5.69 2.56
N ASP A 471 16.04 -4.66 2.94
CA ASP A 471 16.29 -3.96 4.21
C ASP A 471 15.66 -4.71 5.40
N MET A 472 14.45 -5.24 5.20
CA MET A 472 13.63 -5.88 6.24
C MET A 472 12.85 -7.06 5.67
N LEU A 473 12.55 -8.02 6.53
CA LEU A 473 11.62 -9.12 6.26
C LEU A 473 10.21 -8.55 6.09
N LEU A 474 9.53 -8.97 5.03
CA LEU A 474 8.15 -8.59 4.77
C LEU A 474 7.21 -9.52 5.55
N THR A 475 6.17 -8.94 6.16
CA THR A 475 5.12 -9.66 6.89
C THR A 475 3.80 -8.92 6.67
N GLY A 476 2.69 -9.64 6.50
CA GLY A 476 1.40 -9.01 6.20
C GLY A 476 1.45 -8.19 4.91
N ASP A 477 0.61 -7.16 4.82
CA ASP A 477 0.56 -6.25 3.67
C ASP A 477 1.79 -5.29 3.61
N ALA A 478 2.99 -5.86 3.56
CA ALA A 478 4.24 -5.15 3.43
C ALA A 478 4.79 -5.23 2.00
N MET A 479 5.42 -4.16 1.55
CA MET A 479 6.14 -4.08 0.28
C MET A 479 7.59 -3.63 0.49
N PHE A 480 7.79 -2.67 1.39
CA PHE A 480 9.08 -2.04 1.69
C PHE A 480 8.97 -1.13 2.93
N PRO A 481 10.08 -0.84 3.65
CA PRO A 481 10.06 0.15 4.73
C PRO A 481 10.08 1.59 4.21
N ILE A 482 9.37 2.50 4.88
CA ILE A 482 9.32 3.92 4.53
C ILE A 482 10.59 4.64 5.01
N SER A 483 11.37 5.21 4.08
CA SER A 483 12.67 5.81 4.37
C SER A 483 12.65 6.92 5.42
N GLU A 484 11.68 7.84 5.39
CA GLU A 484 11.60 8.88 6.43
C GLU A 484 11.24 8.27 7.80
N GLY A 485 10.38 7.25 7.82
CA GLY A 485 10.08 6.49 9.02
C GLY A 485 11.33 5.85 9.62
N LEU A 486 12.18 5.24 8.78
CA LEU A 486 13.46 4.68 9.19
C LEU A 486 14.41 5.76 9.75
N ALA A 487 14.54 6.90 9.08
CA ALA A 487 15.37 8.01 9.57
C ALA A 487 14.93 8.49 10.95
N PHE A 488 13.60 8.62 11.16
CA PHE A 488 13.04 9.07 12.42
C PHE A 488 13.23 8.04 13.54
N LEU A 489 13.02 6.76 13.26
CA LEU A 489 13.25 5.68 14.22
C LEU A 489 14.73 5.57 14.60
N ALA A 490 15.64 5.69 13.63
CA ALA A 490 17.09 5.65 13.86
C ALA A 490 17.56 6.86 14.69
N TRP A 491 17.02 8.05 14.43
CA TRP A 491 17.28 9.25 15.22
C TRP A 491 16.72 9.14 16.64
N LEU A 492 15.50 8.62 16.78
CA LEU A 492 14.81 8.49 18.05
C LEU A 492 15.49 7.44 18.95
N MET A 493 15.91 6.32 18.38
CA MET A 493 16.52 5.17 19.06
C MET A 493 17.91 4.83 18.48
N PRO A 494 18.93 5.66 18.73
CA PRO A 494 20.26 5.53 18.11
C PRO A 494 21.05 4.29 18.52
N GLN A 495 20.58 3.55 19.54
CA GLN A 495 21.22 2.32 20.02
C GLN A 495 20.55 1.05 19.47
N SER A 496 19.62 1.17 18.52
CA SER A 496 18.83 0.07 17.98
C SER A 496 19.21 -0.31 16.55
N HIS A 497 18.70 -1.45 16.07
CA HIS A 497 18.85 -1.87 14.68
C HIS A 497 18.09 -1.01 13.67
N TRP A 498 17.26 -0.05 14.10
CA TRP A 498 16.73 0.97 13.19
C TRP A 498 17.85 1.76 12.50
N VAL A 499 18.99 1.96 13.17
CA VAL A 499 20.20 2.53 12.56
C VAL A 499 20.71 1.63 11.44
N THR A 500 20.88 0.33 11.69
CA THR A 500 21.35 -0.63 10.67
C THR A 500 20.43 -0.61 9.45
N ILE A 501 19.11 -0.69 9.66
CA ILE A 501 18.13 -0.71 8.59
C ILE A 501 18.16 0.59 7.79
N TYR A 502 18.16 1.74 8.46
CA TYR A 502 18.23 3.05 7.81
C TYR A 502 19.49 3.20 6.95
N ARG A 503 20.66 2.79 7.48
CA ARG A 503 21.93 2.86 6.76
C ARG A 503 21.94 1.94 5.54
N ARG A 504 21.38 0.73 5.64
CA ARG A 504 21.21 -0.18 4.48
C ARG A 504 20.26 0.40 3.44
N SER A 505 19.12 0.92 3.87
CA SER A 505 18.13 1.55 2.99
C SER A 505 18.76 2.74 2.24
N LEU A 506 19.51 3.59 2.95
CA LEU A 506 20.23 4.73 2.37
C LEU A 506 21.28 4.29 1.33
N GLN A 507 22.00 3.19 1.57
CA GLN A 507 22.98 2.67 0.62
C GLN A 507 22.33 2.07 -0.63
N ARG A 508 21.23 1.31 -0.44
CA ARG A 508 20.54 0.58 -1.51
C ARG A 508 19.69 1.49 -2.38
N ALA A 509 18.87 2.33 -1.74
CA ALA A 509 17.90 3.19 -2.41
C ALA A 509 18.36 4.65 -2.53
N GLY A 510 19.34 5.09 -1.74
CA GLY A 510 19.56 6.53 -1.52
C GLY A 510 18.53 7.08 -0.53
N SER A 511 18.70 8.33 -0.10
CA SER A 511 17.62 9.01 0.62
C SER A 511 16.70 9.65 -0.40
N ALA A 512 15.39 9.58 -0.19
CA ALA A 512 14.53 10.68 -0.60
C ALA A 512 14.73 11.82 0.41
N PRO A 513 15.63 12.77 0.14
CA PRO A 513 16.12 13.70 1.12
C PRO A 513 15.09 14.82 1.23
N LEU A 514 14.03 14.55 1.99
CA LEU A 514 13.17 15.61 2.49
C LEU A 514 13.96 16.43 3.52
N LEU A 515 13.63 17.71 3.67
CA LEU A 515 14.42 18.63 4.50
C LEU A 515 14.54 18.15 5.97
N LEU A 516 13.46 17.60 6.51
CA LEU A 516 13.42 17.14 7.90
C LEU A 516 14.28 15.89 8.16
N PRO A 517 14.19 14.78 7.39
CA PRO A 517 15.15 13.68 7.49
C PRO A 517 16.62 14.12 7.36
N LEU A 518 16.95 15.02 6.43
CA LEU A 518 18.31 15.56 6.29
C LEU A 518 18.79 16.30 7.54
N ARG A 519 17.90 17.03 8.23
CA ARG A 519 18.21 17.69 9.50
C ARG A 519 18.59 16.68 10.59
N LEU A 520 18.00 15.49 10.57
CA LEU A 520 18.24 14.46 11.59
C LEU A 520 19.50 13.64 11.32
N GLU A 521 19.92 13.51 10.06
CA GLU A 521 21.04 12.67 9.62
C GLU A 521 22.34 12.92 10.41
N ALA A 522 22.62 14.16 10.78
CA ALA A 522 23.82 14.53 11.54
C ALA A 522 23.89 13.91 12.95
N GLU A 523 22.75 13.50 13.50
CA GLU A 523 22.63 12.90 14.84
C GLU A 523 22.48 11.36 14.79
N ILE A 524 22.33 10.77 13.60
CA ILE A 524 22.15 9.32 13.45
C ILE A 524 23.52 8.62 13.40
N PRO A 525 23.78 7.58 14.23
CA PRO A 525 25.05 6.87 14.19
C PRO A 525 25.35 6.21 12.83
N ALA A 526 26.62 5.97 12.54
CA ALA A 526 27.05 5.31 11.29
C ALA A 526 26.72 3.80 11.28
N GLU A 527 26.70 3.17 12.45
CA GLU A 527 26.50 1.73 12.62
C GLU A 527 25.53 1.46 13.77
N GLY A 528 24.71 0.42 13.62
CA GLY A 528 23.84 -0.09 14.68
C GLY A 528 24.54 -1.11 15.58
N PRO A 529 23.84 -1.65 16.60
CA PRO A 529 24.40 -2.65 17.51
C PRO A 529 24.69 -3.99 16.81
N PRO A 530 25.43 -4.91 17.44
CA PRO A 530 25.57 -6.29 16.96
C PRO A 530 24.29 -7.11 17.16
N LEU A 531 23.99 -8.01 16.23
CA LEU A 531 22.83 -8.91 16.29
C LEU A 531 22.95 -9.95 17.41
N ARG A 532 21.86 -10.19 18.13
CA ARG A 532 21.73 -11.29 19.08
C ARG A 532 21.51 -12.61 18.35
N ALA A 533 22.01 -13.70 18.93
CA ALA A 533 21.84 -15.02 18.34
C ALA A 533 20.37 -15.52 18.35
N PHE A 534 19.58 -15.02 19.31
CA PHE A 534 18.18 -15.36 19.49
C PHE A 534 17.41 -14.14 20.01
N CYS A 535 16.22 -13.92 19.45
CA CYS A 535 15.31 -12.87 19.87
C CYS A 535 13.85 -13.35 19.79
N GLU A 536 13.01 -12.89 20.71
CA GLU A 536 11.58 -13.17 20.77
C GLU A 536 10.77 -11.92 21.11
N MET A 537 9.54 -11.87 20.59
CA MET A 537 8.52 -10.85 20.88
C MET A 537 7.22 -11.56 21.26
N PRO A 538 6.92 -11.70 22.56
CA PRO A 538 5.86 -12.58 23.05
C PRO A 538 4.44 -12.07 22.76
N ASP A 539 4.22 -10.78 22.50
CA ASP A 539 2.88 -10.27 22.20
C ASP A 539 2.47 -10.50 20.74
N THR A 540 3.42 -10.38 19.80
CA THR A 540 3.23 -10.75 18.40
C THR A 540 3.42 -12.24 18.15
N GLY A 541 4.13 -12.93 19.04
CA GLY A 541 4.57 -14.31 18.84
C GLY A 541 5.70 -14.45 17.82
N MET A 542 6.39 -13.37 17.47
CA MET A 542 7.53 -13.43 16.54
C MET A 542 8.79 -13.94 17.23
N MET A 543 9.61 -14.70 16.49
CA MET A 543 10.87 -15.24 16.97
C MET A 543 11.90 -15.27 15.84
N CYS A 544 13.15 -14.98 16.14
CA CYS A 544 14.23 -15.18 15.19
C CYS A 544 15.50 -15.73 15.82
N SER A 545 16.24 -16.49 15.01
CA SER A 545 17.60 -16.93 15.29
C SER A 545 18.52 -16.36 14.23
N VAL A 546 19.65 -15.77 14.65
CA VAL A 546 20.69 -15.25 13.78
C VAL A 546 22.02 -15.86 14.18
N ARG A 547 22.49 -16.84 13.42
CA ARG A 547 23.72 -17.60 13.72
C ARG A 547 24.75 -17.39 12.63
N ARG A 548 25.98 -17.88 12.83
CA ARG A 548 27.06 -17.77 11.85
C ARG A 548 27.54 -19.13 11.38
N HIS A 549 27.83 -19.25 10.10
CA HIS A 549 28.56 -20.38 9.52
C HIS A 549 29.65 -19.87 8.58
N ALA A 550 30.91 -20.21 8.86
CA ALA A 550 32.06 -19.79 8.07
C ALA A 550 32.10 -18.27 7.77
N GLY A 551 31.71 -17.45 8.74
CA GLY A 551 31.66 -15.99 8.63
C GLY A 551 30.33 -15.43 8.12
N GLU A 552 29.54 -16.22 7.40
CA GLU A 552 28.24 -15.84 6.85
C GLU A 552 27.12 -15.93 7.88
N LEU A 553 26.10 -15.07 7.75
CA LEU A 553 24.90 -15.10 8.59
C LEU A 553 23.91 -16.15 8.09
N VAL A 554 23.29 -16.86 9.02
CA VAL A 554 22.09 -17.69 8.83
C VAL A 554 20.99 -17.10 9.69
N LYS A 555 19.91 -16.61 9.08
CA LYS A 555 18.74 -16.11 9.79
C LYS A 555 17.53 -17.01 9.55
N LEU A 556 16.88 -17.42 10.64
CA LEU A 556 15.57 -18.08 10.62
C LEU A 556 14.59 -17.20 11.38
N PHE A 557 13.50 -16.82 10.73
CA PHE A 557 12.41 -16.03 11.32
C PHE A 557 11.11 -16.84 11.31
N ILE A 558 10.40 -16.83 12.43
CA ILE A 558 9.11 -17.49 12.62
C ILE A 558 8.09 -16.44 13.01
N MET A 559 6.94 -16.49 12.36
CA MET A 559 5.83 -15.59 12.60
C MET A 559 4.80 -16.21 13.54
N GLY A 560 4.36 -15.42 14.52
CA GLY A 560 3.21 -15.73 15.37
C GLY A 560 1.95 -15.01 14.91
N ASN A 561 0.92 -15.06 15.77
CA ASN A 561 -0.32 -14.33 15.59
C ASN A 561 -0.77 -13.65 16.89
N LYS A 562 -1.32 -12.45 16.74
CA LYS A 562 -2.18 -11.81 17.73
C LYS A 562 -3.62 -11.85 17.22
N SER A 563 -4.54 -12.30 18.08
CA SER A 563 -5.96 -12.44 17.74
C SER A 563 -6.54 -11.15 17.14
N GLY A 564 -7.18 -11.29 15.98
CA GLY A 564 -7.92 -10.19 15.33
C GLY A 564 -7.03 -9.12 14.68
N GLY A 565 -5.74 -9.40 14.44
CA GLY A 565 -4.86 -8.46 13.74
C GLY A 565 -5.32 -8.20 12.30
N ASP A 566 -5.32 -6.93 11.89
CA ASP A 566 -5.66 -6.50 10.55
C ASP A 566 -4.45 -6.57 9.59
N HIS A 567 -4.69 -6.53 8.28
CA HIS A 567 -3.66 -6.59 7.22
C HIS A 567 -2.72 -7.81 7.27
N GLN A 568 -3.17 -8.89 7.93
CA GLN A 568 -2.45 -10.15 8.02
C GLN A 568 -2.81 -11.10 6.88
N HIS A 569 -1.88 -12.00 6.56
CA HIS A 569 -2.09 -13.04 5.56
C HIS A 569 -2.49 -14.36 6.20
N GLU A 570 -2.83 -15.33 5.37
CA GLU A 570 -3.08 -16.72 5.76
C GLU A 570 -1.76 -17.45 6.06
N ASP A 571 -0.83 -16.83 6.78
CA ASP A 571 0.61 -17.16 6.85
C ASP A 571 1.06 -17.72 8.21
N LYS A 572 0.14 -17.98 9.14
CA LYS A 572 0.48 -18.42 10.49
C LYS A 572 0.99 -19.85 10.47
N GLY A 573 2.26 -20.02 10.84
CA GLY A 573 3.02 -21.26 10.65
C GLY A 573 4.10 -21.18 9.58
N SER A 574 4.13 -20.10 8.79
CA SER A 574 5.21 -19.79 7.84
C SER A 574 6.52 -19.43 8.54
N PHE A 575 7.63 -19.50 7.80
CA PHE A 575 8.95 -19.05 8.23
C PHE A 575 9.74 -18.46 7.06
N VAL A 576 10.75 -17.65 7.39
CA VAL A 576 11.74 -17.10 6.45
C VAL A 576 13.11 -17.67 6.80
N LEU A 577 13.89 -18.04 5.78
CA LEU A 577 15.25 -18.58 5.92
C LEU A 577 16.19 -17.83 4.98
N GLU A 578 17.18 -17.16 5.55
CA GLU A 578 18.23 -16.44 4.81
C GLU A 578 19.60 -17.00 5.17
N PHE A 579 20.48 -17.10 4.17
CA PHE A 579 21.84 -17.58 4.36
C PHE A 579 22.79 -16.92 3.35
N ALA A 580 23.97 -16.50 3.81
CA ALA A 580 25.03 -15.94 2.98
C ALA A 580 24.61 -14.71 2.13
N GLY A 581 23.63 -13.95 2.62
CA GLY A 581 23.12 -12.76 1.95
C GLY A 581 21.97 -13.01 0.96
N GLU A 582 21.32 -14.19 1.00
CA GLU A 582 20.24 -14.58 0.07
C GLU A 582 19.07 -15.27 0.80
N SER A 583 17.82 -15.02 0.37
CA SER A 583 16.62 -15.69 0.90
C SER A 583 16.34 -17.07 0.27
N PHE A 584 16.58 -18.13 1.05
CA PHE A 584 16.23 -19.51 0.69
C PHE A 584 14.77 -19.85 0.96
N ALA A 585 14.11 -19.21 1.92
CA ALA A 585 12.66 -19.18 2.06
C ALA A 585 12.22 -17.73 2.30
N MET A 586 11.24 -17.23 1.57
CA MET A 586 10.89 -15.81 1.54
C MET A 586 9.37 -15.60 1.61
N ASP A 587 8.97 -14.58 2.37
CA ASP A 587 7.66 -13.96 2.28
C ASP A 587 7.72 -12.77 1.32
N PHE A 588 6.76 -12.70 0.40
CA PHE A 588 6.73 -11.69 -0.67
C PHE A 588 5.88 -10.48 -0.30
N GLY A 589 5.19 -10.50 0.85
CA GLY A 589 4.28 -9.44 1.24
C GLY A 589 3.17 -9.24 0.21
N VAL A 590 2.96 -8.01 -0.25
CA VAL A 590 1.96 -7.67 -1.27
C VAL A 590 2.55 -6.88 -2.43
N LEU A 591 1.73 -6.61 -3.45
CA LEU A 591 2.02 -5.63 -4.50
C LEU A 591 1.06 -4.44 -4.36
N ASP A 592 1.07 -3.53 -5.32
CA ASP A 592 0.07 -2.46 -5.40
C ASP A 592 -1.35 -3.07 -5.38
N TYR A 593 -2.27 -2.49 -4.61
CA TYR A 593 -3.63 -3.02 -4.52
C TYR A 593 -4.44 -2.89 -5.82
N ALA A 594 -3.94 -2.19 -6.84
CA ALA A 594 -4.49 -2.22 -8.20
C ALA A 594 -4.01 -3.43 -9.03
N ASN A 595 -3.10 -4.25 -8.50
CA ASN A 595 -2.68 -5.52 -9.10
C ASN A 595 -3.45 -6.70 -8.47
N PRO A 596 -4.26 -7.45 -9.23
CA PRO A 596 -5.05 -8.56 -8.67
C PRO A 596 -4.22 -9.65 -7.99
N VAL A 597 -2.94 -9.82 -8.37
CA VAL A 597 -2.02 -10.76 -7.73
C VAL A 597 -1.83 -10.46 -6.23
N THR A 598 -2.03 -9.21 -5.80
CA THR A 598 -1.98 -8.80 -4.39
C THR A 598 -2.87 -9.66 -3.49
N ASP A 599 -4.08 -10.03 -3.93
CA ASP A 599 -4.95 -10.91 -3.14
C ASP A 599 -4.42 -12.34 -3.07
N LEU A 600 -3.83 -12.84 -4.17
CA LEU A 600 -3.25 -14.18 -4.20
C LEU A 600 -2.08 -14.29 -3.23
N LEU A 601 -1.25 -13.25 -3.09
CA LEU A 601 -0.10 -13.22 -2.20
C LEU A 601 -0.46 -13.39 -0.72
N LYS A 602 -1.72 -13.12 -0.35
CA LYS A 602 -2.21 -13.31 1.02
C LYS A 602 -2.62 -14.76 1.33
N HIS A 603 -2.70 -15.61 0.32
CA HIS A 603 -3.18 -16.98 0.46
C HIS A 603 -2.10 -17.90 1.02
N ALA A 604 -2.49 -18.90 1.83
CA ALA A 604 -1.57 -19.89 2.42
C ALA A 604 -0.62 -20.55 1.39
N GLN A 605 -1.11 -20.71 0.15
CA GLN A 605 -0.39 -21.27 -0.99
C GLN A 605 0.81 -20.42 -1.49
N ARG A 606 0.99 -19.21 -0.97
CA ARG A 606 2.07 -18.27 -1.30
C ARG A 606 3.11 -18.07 -0.19
N HIS A 607 2.98 -18.81 0.92
CA HIS A 607 3.90 -18.77 2.05
C HIS A 607 4.60 -20.12 2.27
N THR A 608 5.65 -20.14 3.08
CA THR A 608 6.40 -21.38 3.39
C THR A 608 5.72 -22.16 4.53
N MET A 609 4.56 -22.74 4.24
CA MET A 609 3.68 -23.35 5.25
C MET A 609 2.99 -24.64 4.80
N LEU A 610 2.38 -25.35 5.76
CA LEU A 610 1.53 -26.51 5.49
C LEU A 610 0.09 -26.05 5.23
N ALA A 611 -0.58 -26.67 4.27
CA ALA A 611 -2.02 -26.55 4.07
C ALA A 611 -2.63 -27.94 3.83
N PRO A 612 -3.94 -28.14 4.07
CA PRO A 612 -4.66 -29.32 3.60
C PRO A 612 -4.56 -29.45 2.07
N TRP A 613 -4.65 -30.69 1.57
CA TRP A 613 -4.76 -30.97 0.14
C TRP A 613 -6.22 -31.23 -0.23
N SER A 614 -6.78 -30.37 -1.09
CA SER A 614 -8.09 -30.52 -1.69
C SER A 614 -8.04 -30.11 -3.16
N ASP A 615 -8.66 -30.90 -4.04
CA ASP A 615 -8.75 -30.60 -5.49
C ASP A 615 -10.07 -29.86 -5.84
N ASP A 616 -11.06 -29.87 -4.95
CA ASP A 616 -12.41 -29.29 -5.20
C ASP A 616 -12.57 -27.85 -4.70
N GLU A 617 -11.90 -27.52 -3.61
CA GLU A 617 -12.01 -26.24 -2.90
C GLU A 617 -10.64 -25.84 -2.34
N ARG A 618 -10.32 -24.54 -2.42
CA ARG A 618 -9.11 -23.97 -1.82
C ARG A 618 -9.17 -24.02 -0.28
N PRO A 619 -8.28 -24.78 0.38
CA PRO A 619 -8.18 -24.74 1.83
C PRO A 619 -7.61 -23.40 2.29
N ARG A 620 -8.21 -22.84 3.34
CA ARG A 620 -7.81 -21.56 3.94
C ARG A 620 -8.12 -21.50 5.42
N PRO A 621 -7.35 -20.74 6.22
CA PRO A 621 -7.77 -20.36 7.55
C PRO A 621 -8.80 -19.23 7.51
N ALA A 622 -9.43 -18.95 8.65
CA ALA A 622 -10.11 -17.70 8.91
C ALA A 622 -9.13 -16.53 8.74
N ASN A 623 -9.58 -15.43 8.14
CA ASN A 623 -8.82 -14.20 8.07
C ASN A 623 -9.75 -13.01 8.43
N PRO A 624 -9.54 -12.34 9.58
CA PRO A 624 -8.45 -12.56 10.54
C PRO A 624 -8.61 -13.84 11.37
N ILE A 625 -7.52 -14.32 11.95
CA ILE A 625 -7.53 -15.40 12.94
C ILE A 625 -7.82 -14.80 14.33
N TYR A 626 -8.93 -15.21 14.96
CA TYR A 626 -9.36 -14.76 16.28
C TYR A 626 -8.79 -15.63 17.42
N ALA A 627 -7.49 -15.93 17.34
CA ALA A 627 -6.76 -16.67 18.36
C ALA A 627 -5.29 -16.22 18.39
N ASP A 628 -4.69 -16.10 19.57
CA ASP A 628 -3.25 -15.88 19.69
C ASP A 628 -2.50 -17.16 19.31
N ILE A 629 -1.51 -17.06 18.43
CA ILE A 629 -0.61 -18.17 18.05
C ILE A 629 0.80 -17.75 18.44
N LYS A 630 1.33 -18.36 19.51
CA LYS A 630 2.60 -17.96 20.11
C LYS A 630 3.58 -19.14 20.10
N PRO A 631 4.45 -19.23 19.08
CA PRO A 631 5.55 -20.18 19.06
C PRO A 631 6.37 -20.12 20.35
N GLN A 632 6.81 -21.28 20.84
CA GLN A 632 7.72 -21.40 21.98
C GLN A 632 9.04 -21.97 21.49
N GLY A 633 10.15 -21.43 21.98
CA GLY A 633 11.45 -21.81 21.46
C GLY A 633 12.62 -21.27 22.27
N THR A 634 13.80 -21.77 21.94
CA THR A 634 15.07 -21.37 22.53
C THR A 634 16.16 -21.42 21.45
N GLY A 635 17.19 -20.62 21.59
CA GLY A 635 18.34 -20.66 20.70
C GLY A 635 19.55 -19.94 21.25
N ASP A 636 20.70 -20.25 20.66
CA ASP A 636 21.98 -19.64 20.93
C ASP A 636 22.79 -19.50 19.62
N ALA A 637 24.10 -19.26 19.72
CA ALA A 637 24.96 -19.07 18.56
C ALA A 637 25.11 -20.34 17.67
N GLU A 638 24.76 -21.52 18.18
CA GLU A 638 24.88 -22.80 17.48
C GLU A 638 23.50 -23.41 17.19
N ARG A 639 22.62 -23.47 18.18
CA ARG A 639 21.38 -24.26 18.17
C ARG A 639 20.15 -23.39 18.15
N PHE A 640 19.09 -23.91 17.57
CA PHE A 640 17.76 -23.34 17.63
C PHE A 640 16.71 -24.45 17.67
N HIS A 641 15.71 -24.28 18.52
CA HIS A 641 14.53 -25.13 18.61
C HIS A 641 13.28 -24.26 18.81
N ALA A 642 12.21 -24.53 18.06
CA ALA A 642 10.91 -23.92 18.29
C ALA A 642 9.76 -24.89 17.98
N SER A 643 8.59 -24.64 18.58
CA SER A 643 7.36 -25.37 18.30
C SER A 643 6.13 -24.46 18.36
N ALA A 644 5.10 -24.77 17.57
CA ALA A 644 3.83 -24.04 17.56
C ALA A 644 2.64 -24.98 17.29
N GLU A 645 1.52 -24.68 17.94
CA GLU A 645 0.20 -25.24 17.60
C GLU A 645 -0.50 -24.29 16.62
N LEU A 646 -0.89 -24.82 15.47
CA LEU A 646 -1.26 -24.02 14.29
C LEU A 646 -2.65 -24.36 13.73
N ALA A 647 -3.42 -25.22 14.41
CA ALA A 647 -4.76 -25.59 13.96
C ALA A 647 -5.80 -24.46 14.12
N ALA A 648 -5.55 -23.47 14.97
CA ALA A 648 -6.48 -22.36 15.20
C ALA A 648 -6.70 -21.54 13.91
N GLY A 649 -7.96 -21.25 13.58
CA GLY A 649 -8.34 -20.62 12.33
C GLY A 649 -8.57 -21.60 11.17
N TRP A 650 -8.18 -22.88 11.29
CA TRP A 650 -8.40 -23.90 10.27
C TRP A 650 -9.61 -24.80 10.56
N GLU A 651 -10.63 -24.27 11.23
CA GLU A 651 -11.82 -25.05 11.60
C GLU A 651 -12.48 -25.68 10.36
N GLY A 652 -12.78 -26.98 10.44
CA GLY A 652 -13.32 -27.78 9.33
C GLY A 652 -12.27 -28.32 8.36
N TRP A 653 -10.99 -27.94 8.50
CA TRP A 653 -9.89 -28.40 7.66
C TRP A 653 -8.87 -29.23 8.44
N PHE A 654 -8.30 -28.68 9.51
CA PHE A 654 -7.37 -29.38 10.40
C PHE A 654 -8.05 -29.72 11.73
N LYS A 655 -7.84 -30.94 12.21
CA LYS A 655 -8.10 -31.32 13.62
C LYS A 655 -6.88 -31.08 14.48
N ARG A 656 -5.71 -31.28 13.90
CA ARG A 656 -4.42 -31.09 14.55
C ARG A 656 -3.40 -30.61 13.54
N TRP A 657 -2.62 -29.62 13.95
CA TRP A 657 -1.42 -29.22 13.25
C TRP A 657 -0.45 -28.65 14.27
N ARG A 658 0.62 -29.39 14.53
CA ARG A 658 1.76 -28.96 15.34
C ARG A 658 3.00 -28.95 14.49
N ARG A 659 3.71 -27.83 14.48
CA ARG A 659 4.99 -27.69 13.78
C ARG A 659 6.13 -27.59 14.79
N THR A 660 7.25 -28.22 14.46
CA THR A 660 8.53 -28.08 15.18
C THR A 660 9.63 -27.72 14.19
N TRP A 661 10.54 -26.89 14.66
CA TRP A 661 11.71 -26.40 13.93
C TRP A 661 12.95 -26.76 14.74
N ASP A 662 13.75 -27.68 14.24
CA ASP A 662 14.97 -28.14 14.89
C ASP A 662 16.19 -27.79 14.05
N SER A 663 17.13 -27.03 14.63
CA SER A 663 18.38 -26.68 13.99
C SER A 663 19.54 -26.86 14.97
N PRO A 664 20.15 -28.06 15.03
CA PRO A 664 21.23 -28.35 15.98
C PRO A 664 22.56 -27.65 15.64
N GLN A 665 22.68 -27.11 14.42
CA GLN A 665 23.80 -26.29 13.97
C GLN A 665 23.29 -25.36 12.85
N PRO A 666 23.97 -24.25 12.54
CA PRO A 666 23.46 -23.24 11.61
C PRO A 666 23.15 -23.76 10.20
N THR A 667 23.81 -24.83 9.75
CA THR A 667 23.65 -25.39 8.40
C THR A 667 22.66 -26.54 8.30
N ARG A 668 22.10 -27.00 9.40
CA ARG A 668 21.12 -28.10 9.40
C ARG A 668 19.83 -27.64 10.02
N PHE A 669 18.73 -27.83 9.30
CA PHE A 669 17.42 -27.44 9.74
C PHE A 669 16.40 -28.52 9.38
N VAL A 670 15.51 -28.83 10.31
CA VAL A 670 14.49 -29.85 10.17
C VAL A 670 13.16 -29.26 10.57
N ILE A 671 12.18 -29.37 9.69
CA ILE A 671 10.80 -29.00 9.97
C ILE A 671 10.02 -30.29 10.13
N THR A 672 9.32 -30.45 11.25
CA THR A 672 8.41 -31.59 11.44
C THR A 672 7.01 -31.08 11.69
N ASP A 673 6.09 -31.45 10.80
CA ASP A 673 4.67 -31.21 10.92
C ASP A 673 3.95 -32.50 11.35
N GLU A 674 3.35 -32.47 12.54
CA GLU A 674 2.38 -33.48 12.99
C GLU A 674 0.98 -32.98 12.66
N TRP A 675 0.25 -33.71 11.81
CA TRP A 675 -1.00 -33.22 11.26
C TRP A 675 -2.11 -34.28 11.27
N GLU A 676 -3.35 -33.82 11.38
CA GLU A 676 -4.57 -34.59 11.16
C GLU A 676 -5.58 -33.68 10.45
N VAL A 677 -6.08 -34.11 9.29
CA VAL A 677 -7.06 -33.36 8.49
C VAL A 677 -8.48 -33.88 8.75
N GLU A 678 -9.42 -32.96 8.86
CA GLU A 678 -10.85 -33.25 8.85
C GLU A 678 -11.35 -33.45 7.42
N ARG A 679 -10.89 -32.60 6.50
CA ARG A 679 -11.28 -32.55 5.10
C ARG A 679 -10.06 -32.51 4.18
N GLY A 680 -10.21 -33.07 2.98
CA GLY A 680 -9.13 -33.21 2.00
C GLY A 680 -8.55 -34.62 1.93
N GLU A 681 -7.52 -34.82 1.12
CA GLU A 681 -6.89 -36.12 0.85
C GLU A 681 -5.49 -36.27 1.48
N GLY A 682 -5.04 -35.23 2.18
CA GLY A 682 -3.70 -35.15 2.75
C GLY A 682 -3.31 -33.72 3.04
N VAL A 683 -2.01 -33.44 2.99
CA VAL A 683 -1.43 -32.11 3.17
C VAL A 683 -0.45 -31.78 2.06
N ILE A 684 -0.28 -30.48 1.82
CA ILE A 684 0.76 -29.91 0.95
C ILE A 684 1.60 -28.96 1.78
N PHE A 685 2.91 -29.18 1.81
CA PHE A 685 3.87 -28.21 2.31
C PHE A 685 4.39 -27.37 1.15
N TYR A 686 4.18 -26.06 1.24
CA TYR A 686 4.68 -25.09 0.27
C TYR A 686 6.01 -24.52 0.75
N TRP A 687 6.93 -24.32 -0.19
CA TRP A 687 8.19 -23.62 0.01
C TRP A 687 8.34 -22.56 -1.07
N THR A 688 8.50 -21.30 -0.67
CA THR A 688 8.57 -20.15 -1.58
C THR A 688 9.91 -19.44 -1.47
N THR A 689 10.49 -19.05 -2.61
CA THR A 689 11.80 -18.39 -2.68
C THR A 689 11.94 -17.59 -3.97
N PRO A 690 12.72 -16.50 -4.00
CA PRO A 690 13.11 -15.84 -5.25
C PRO A 690 14.14 -16.64 -6.06
N LEU A 691 14.77 -17.66 -5.45
CA LEU A 691 15.88 -18.39 -6.04
C LEU A 691 15.41 -19.54 -6.97
N PRO A 692 16.20 -19.90 -7.98
CA PRO A 692 15.94 -21.07 -8.81
C PRO A 692 15.85 -22.37 -8.00
N ILE A 693 14.87 -23.22 -8.35
CA ILE A 693 14.65 -24.53 -7.74
C ILE A 693 14.81 -25.61 -8.81
N ARG A 694 15.55 -26.67 -8.51
CA ARG A 694 15.64 -27.87 -9.35
C ARG A 694 15.54 -29.14 -8.54
N ARG A 695 15.09 -30.23 -9.17
CA ARG A 695 15.03 -31.56 -8.54
C ARG A 695 16.18 -32.44 -9.02
N GLU A 696 16.86 -33.11 -8.09
CA GLU A 696 17.92 -34.07 -8.33
C GLU A 696 17.61 -35.36 -7.54
N GLY A 697 16.98 -36.33 -8.18
CA GLY A 697 16.58 -37.59 -7.53
C GLY A 697 15.54 -37.39 -6.41
N ASP A 698 15.92 -37.77 -5.19
CA ASP A 698 15.18 -37.62 -3.94
C ASP A 698 15.49 -36.29 -3.22
N CYS A 699 16.24 -35.39 -3.87
CA CYS A 699 16.58 -34.08 -3.33
C CYS A 699 16.02 -32.96 -4.23
N VAL A 700 15.72 -31.83 -3.61
CA VAL A 700 15.43 -30.57 -4.28
C VAL A 700 16.52 -29.58 -3.89
N ILE A 701 17.12 -28.92 -4.88
CA ILE A 701 18.16 -27.92 -4.67
C ILE A 701 17.61 -26.53 -4.98
N ILE A 702 17.70 -25.66 -3.98
CA ILE A 702 17.47 -24.22 -4.10
C ILE A 702 18.86 -23.59 -4.24
N GLU A 703 19.09 -22.88 -5.33
CA GLU A 703 20.42 -22.44 -5.74
C GLU A 703 20.56 -20.93 -5.61
N GLY A 704 21.35 -20.47 -4.63
CA GLY A 704 21.81 -19.08 -4.55
C GLY A 704 23.11 -18.87 -5.33
N GLU A 705 23.60 -17.65 -5.38
CA GLU A 705 24.90 -17.30 -5.95
C GLU A 705 26.05 -17.79 -5.07
N ARG A 706 25.94 -17.66 -3.74
CA ARG A 706 27.02 -17.93 -2.78
C ARG A 706 26.80 -19.20 -1.98
N ALA A 707 25.56 -19.68 -1.93
CA ALA A 707 25.17 -20.84 -1.16
C ALA A 707 24.13 -21.68 -1.90
N ARG A 708 23.83 -22.85 -1.35
CA ARG A 708 22.71 -23.70 -1.77
C ARG A 708 22.00 -24.29 -0.56
N ALA A 709 20.71 -24.56 -0.71
CA ALA A 709 19.94 -25.38 0.22
C ALA A 709 19.55 -26.69 -0.47
N VAL A 710 19.84 -27.81 0.17
CA VAL A 710 19.43 -29.15 -0.27
C VAL A 710 18.29 -29.61 0.62
N VAL A 711 17.11 -29.75 0.04
CA VAL A 711 15.90 -30.25 0.69
C VAL A 711 15.73 -31.72 0.35
N ARG A 712 15.72 -32.60 1.36
CA ARG A 712 15.47 -34.03 1.16
C ARG A 712 13.96 -34.29 1.05
N VAL A 713 13.53 -34.94 -0.02
CA VAL A 713 12.14 -35.34 -0.24
C VAL A 713 11.88 -36.63 0.55
N PRO A 714 10.94 -36.63 1.51
CA PRO A 714 10.67 -37.82 2.30
C PRO A 714 10.09 -38.96 1.45
N ALA A 715 10.30 -40.20 1.88
CA ALA A 715 9.68 -41.35 1.22
C ALA A 715 8.15 -41.25 1.24
N GLY A 716 7.50 -41.53 0.10
CA GLY A 716 6.05 -41.45 -0.05
C GLY A 716 5.49 -40.02 -0.15
N VAL A 717 6.35 -39.02 -0.36
CA VAL A 717 5.97 -37.63 -0.59
C VAL A 717 6.26 -37.25 -2.04
N ASP A 718 5.27 -36.66 -2.70
CA ASP A 718 5.42 -36.15 -4.06
C ASP A 718 5.98 -34.73 -4.02
N ALA A 719 7.02 -34.45 -4.82
CA ALA A 719 7.63 -33.13 -4.94
C ALA A 719 7.35 -32.53 -6.33
N VAL A 720 6.70 -31.36 -6.35
CA VAL A 720 6.33 -30.62 -7.56
C VAL A 720 6.95 -29.21 -7.48
N ILE A 721 7.57 -28.76 -8.57
CA ILE A 721 8.11 -27.40 -8.70
C ILE A 721 7.22 -26.64 -9.68
N GLU A 722 6.79 -25.45 -9.28
CA GLU A 722 5.87 -24.59 -10.02
C GLU A 722 6.45 -23.16 -10.11
N LEU A 723 6.06 -22.44 -11.17
CA LEU A 723 6.32 -21.01 -11.30
C LEU A 723 4.97 -20.30 -11.25
N LEU A 724 4.74 -19.59 -10.16
CA LEU A 724 3.50 -18.85 -9.97
C LEU A 724 3.65 -17.42 -10.50
N PRO A 725 2.58 -16.78 -11.01
CA PRO A 725 2.65 -15.37 -11.37
C PRO A 725 2.95 -14.51 -10.14
N LEU A 726 3.79 -13.48 -10.34
CA LEU A 726 4.16 -12.51 -9.31
C LEU A 726 3.93 -11.07 -9.82
N GLN A 727 4.82 -10.52 -10.66
CA GLN A 727 4.64 -9.16 -11.19
C GLN A 727 4.77 -9.10 -12.72
N ASP A 728 3.68 -8.78 -13.42
CA ASP A 728 3.71 -8.62 -14.88
C ASP A 728 4.61 -7.41 -15.26
N PRO A 729 5.57 -7.58 -16.20
CA PRO A 729 6.44 -6.49 -16.63
C PRO A 729 5.69 -5.26 -17.17
N ARG A 730 4.50 -5.45 -17.76
CA ARG A 730 3.64 -4.36 -18.27
C ARG A 730 3.02 -3.54 -17.15
N ARG A 731 2.69 -4.17 -16.01
CA ARG A 731 2.27 -3.45 -14.80
C ARG A 731 3.42 -2.67 -14.21
N THR A 732 4.56 -3.34 -14.05
CA THR A 732 5.78 -2.72 -13.53
C THR A 732 6.17 -1.45 -14.31
N SER A 733 5.83 -1.36 -15.61
CA SER A 733 6.16 -0.19 -16.45
C SER A 733 5.25 1.02 -16.31
N VAL A 734 4.05 0.82 -15.79
CA VAL A 734 3.06 1.88 -15.56
C VAL A 734 2.84 2.16 -14.08
N GLU A 735 3.12 1.20 -13.21
CA GLU A 735 3.12 1.34 -11.75
C GLU A 735 4.27 2.26 -11.34
N THR A 736 3.93 3.49 -10.98
CA THR A 736 4.84 4.35 -10.24
C THR A 736 4.67 3.98 -8.77
N VAL A 737 5.60 3.19 -8.22
CA VAL A 737 5.48 2.71 -6.82
C VAL A 737 5.49 3.91 -5.86
N TYR A 738 4.45 4.03 -5.03
CA TYR A 738 4.35 5.07 -4.00
C TYR A 738 4.43 4.48 -2.58
N HIS A 739 5.37 5.00 -1.79
CA HIS A 739 5.14 5.55 -0.45
C HIS A 739 6.20 6.64 -0.19
N GLY A 740 5.77 7.91 -0.14
CA GLY A 740 6.54 9.04 0.41
C GLY A 740 7.79 9.54 -0.31
N ALA A 741 8.41 8.76 -1.20
CA ALA A 741 9.84 8.95 -1.45
C ALA A 741 10.37 8.73 -2.89
N SER A 742 9.62 8.24 -3.89
CA SER A 742 10.17 8.10 -5.26
C SER A 742 9.28 8.60 -6.38
N ASN A 743 9.92 9.37 -7.26
CA ASN A 743 9.42 9.86 -8.54
C ASN A 743 10.06 9.14 -9.74
N ARG A 744 10.56 7.91 -9.63
CA ARG A 744 11.08 7.24 -10.83
C ARG A 744 9.97 6.70 -11.72
N ARG A 745 9.92 7.20 -12.96
CA ARG A 745 9.41 6.45 -14.11
C ARG A 745 10.33 5.26 -14.37
N GLN A 746 9.79 4.12 -14.79
CA GLN A 746 10.60 2.96 -15.18
C GLN A 746 11.66 3.27 -16.25
N SER A 747 11.46 4.31 -17.07
CA SER A 747 12.43 4.76 -18.09
C SER A 747 13.76 5.30 -17.51
N THR A 748 13.83 5.63 -16.21
CA THR A 748 15.09 5.97 -15.53
C THR A 748 15.68 4.80 -14.72
N ILE A 749 15.01 3.64 -14.70
CA ILE A 749 15.49 2.37 -14.10
C ILE A 749 16.27 1.53 -15.14
N ALA A 750 16.22 1.90 -16.41
CA ALA A 750 16.96 1.24 -17.49
C ALA A 750 18.43 1.71 -17.55
N VAL A 751 19.19 1.57 -16.46
CA VAL A 751 20.66 1.60 -16.53
C VAL A 751 21.20 0.58 -15.51
N GLU A 752 21.70 -0.53 -16.03
CA GLU A 752 22.46 -1.62 -15.37
C GLU A 752 21.67 -2.68 -14.54
N PRO A 753 21.91 -3.98 -14.82
CA PRO A 753 21.53 -5.07 -13.91
C PRO A 753 22.17 -4.86 -12.53
N GLY A 754 21.38 -4.88 -11.45
CA GLY A 754 21.86 -4.72 -10.07
C GLY A 754 21.44 -3.43 -9.36
N HIS A 755 20.76 -2.50 -10.04
CA HIS A 755 20.16 -1.31 -9.40
C HIS A 755 18.65 -1.51 -9.18
N GLY A 756 18.23 -1.60 -7.92
CA GLY A 756 16.82 -1.73 -7.52
C GLY A 756 15.95 -0.52 -7.86
N SER A 757 14.63 -0.70 -7.81
CA SER A 757 13.70 0.44 -7.80
C SER A 757 13.73 1.09 -6.41
N LEU A 758 13.61 2.42 -6.36
CA LEU A 758 13.85 3.22 -5.15
C LEU A 758 13.01 2.79 -3.93
N PHE A 759 11.77 2.35 -4.11
CA PHE A 759 10.90 1.95 -3.00
C PHE A 759 10.03 0.77 -3.34
N GLY A 760 10.52 -0.16 -4.15
CA GLY A 760 9.78 -1.36 -4.49
C GLY A 760 10.75 -2.44 -4.88
N TRP A 761 10.51 -3.65 -4.40
CA TRP A 761 11.31 -4.78 -4.83
C TRP A 761 10.97 -5.00 -6.30
N ARG A 762 11.98 -5.07 -7.15
CA ARG A 762 11.75 -5.52 -8.51
C ARG A 762 11.50 -7.01 -8.42
N HIS A 763 10.24 -7.38 -8.28
CA HIS A 763 9.88 -8.77 -8.29
C HIS A 763 10.15 -9.35 -9.68
N ALA A 764 10.56 -10.61 -9.71
CA ALA A 764 10.56 -11.37 -10.95
C ALA A 764 9.12 -11.52 -11.47
N ALA A 765 8.98 -11.83 -12.75
CA ALA A 765 7.67 -12.11 -13.33
C ALA A 765 6.98 -13.33 -12.69
N THR A 766 7.78 -14.23 -12.13
CA THR A 766 7.29 -15.45 -11.48
C THR A 766 7.95 -15.69 -10.13
N GLN A 767 7.23 -16.41 -9.28
CA GLN A 767 7.65 -16.89 -7.96
C GLN A 767 7.84 -18.41 -8.04
N PRO A 768 9.08 -18.92 -7.92
CA PRO A 768 9.34 -20.33 -7.72
C PRO A 768 8.67 -20.85 -6.43
N ARG A 769 7.96 -21.98 -6.56
CA ARG A 769 7.38 -22.71 -5.43
C ARG A 769 7.70 -24.21 -5.54
N LEU A 770 8.15 -24.79 -4.43
CA LEU A 770 8.16 -26.24 -4.23
C LEU A 770 6.93 -26.64 -3.41
N SER A 771 6.21 -27.66 -3.89
CA SER A 771 5.06 -28.28 -3.24
C SER A 771 5.41 -29.72 -2.88
N LEU A 772 5.39 -30.06 -1.59
CA LEU A 772 5.60 -31.42 -1.08
C LEU A 772 4.25 -31.99 -0.61
N ARG A 773 3.73 -33.01 -1.29
CA ARG A 773 2.39 -33.56 -1.05
C ARG A 773 2.45 -34.89 -0.34
N GLN A 774 1.75 -35.03 0.77
CA GLN A 774 1.63 -36.26 1.54
C GLN A 774 0.15 -36.65 1.67
N ARG A 775 -0.23 -37.81 1.12
CA ARG A 775 -1.60 -38.34 1.23
C ARG A 775 -1.85 -38.96 2.61
N GLY A 776 -3.08 -38.86 3.11
CA GLY A 776 -3.51 -39.50 4.35
C GLY A 776 -4.50 -38.67 5.15
N ARG A 777 -5.03 -39.24 6.24
CA ARG A 777 -5.91 -38.53 7.19
C ARG A 777 -5.15 -37.94 8.38
N ALA A 778 -4.03 -38.56 8.75
CA ALA A 778 -3.10 -38.06 9.75
C ALA A 778 -1.69 -38.54 9.39
N GLY A 779 -0.67 -37.84 9.86
CA GLY A 779 0.71 -38.22 9.61
C GLY A 779 1.75 -37.30 10.22
N THR A 780 2.99 -37.59 9.86
CA THR A 780 4.14 -36.75 10.16
C THR A 780 4.87 -36.47 8.85
N LEU A 781 4.99 -35.19 8.50
CA LEU A 781 5.82 -34.73 7.39
C LEU A 781 7.11 -34.14 7.97
N ARG A 782 8.25 -34.69 7.58
CA ARG A 782 9.56 -34.26 8.06
C ARG A 782 10.42 -33.77 6.91
N VAL A 783 10.67 -32.48 6.83
CA VAL A 783 11.48 -31.84 5.77
C VAL A 783 12.86 -31.54 6.33
N GLU A 784 13.91 -32.17 5.78
CA GLU A 784 15.29 -31.92 6.18
C GLU A 784 16.00 -31.03 5.15
N VAL A 785 16.69 -30.00 5.65
CA VAL A 785 17.36 -28.98 4.86
C VAL A 785 18.82 -28.88 5.29
N GLU A 786 19.71 -28.95 4.31
CA GLU A 786 21.15 -28.77 4.49
C GLU A 786 21.63 -27.56 3.69
N LEU A 787 22.23 -26.59 4.39
CA LEU A 787 22.80 -25.39 3.80
C LEU A 787 24.30 -25.58 3.58
N ALA A 788 24.80 -25.17 2.43
CA ALA A 788 26.23 -25.23 2.11
C ALA A 788 26.67 -23.98 1.34
N LEU A 789 27.85 -23.48 1.66
CA LEU A 789 28.54 -22.48 0.83
C LEU A 789 29.06 -23.13 -0.46
N LYS A 790 29.21 -22.31 -1.48
CA LYS A 790 29.78 -22.71 -2.78
C LYS A 790 31.29 -22.52 -2.86
#